data_AF-A0A835NH93-F1
#
_entry.id   AF-A0A835NH93-F1
#
_cell.length_a   1.000
_cell.length_b   1.000
_cell.length_c   1.000
_cell.angle_alpha   90.00
_cell.angle_beta   90.00
_cell.angle_gamma   90.00
#
_symmetry.space_group_name_H-M   'P 1'
#
loop_
_entity.id
_entity.type
_entity.pdbx_description
1 polymer ?
#
loop_
_entity_poly.entity_id
_entity_poly.type
_entity_poly.pdbx_seq_one_letter_code
_entity_poly.pdbx_strand_id
1 'polypeptide(L)'
;MELPKGKAGAAAAGKLLLSSLLDSKDELEERLERCVGIVISLTNGLSEREANDALNAHICKGTPQHEEICLGLFTLVLTDPAQAQKCYRDLALVSRDGMNIVLNKINHILMEKYLKLQDTCRTQLVWLLRELVKSGVLGADGVCMTFMKQIAGGDVTAKNIWLAENVLEILMEQREWVLKSSLLVAMAVYTYLRLIVDHHGTAALQALRQKEVEFCISLLRERFMDCFMIGRDLVRLLQNVARIPEFEQLWKDILHNPQVLSSQFTGVLQLLQSRTSRKFLACRLTPDMETKLLFMTSRVRFGQQKRYQDWFQRQYLSTPDSQSLRCDLIRYICGVVHPSNEVLSSDILPRWAIIGWLLTTCTSNVAASNAKLALFYDWLFFNPEKDSIMNIEPAILVMHHSMKPHPAITATLLDFMCRIIPNFYPPLEAHVRQGVFNSLTHIVEKRVLAHLAPLFDNPKLDKELRAMLREKFPEFCSSPSPPIEVKIEEPVPMEMENHLEKDDGCYDNAEAAFSDDEEELNSKGKKREFRFHPIKESIVEEPVDITPFLEQLDESLKDKVLQLQKGSDTEAQCEVMQEIVDQVLEEDFDSEQLSVLASCLQELFKAHFRGEVLPEEITEESLEESVGKPLYLIFRNLCQMQEDNSGFSLLLDLLSELYQKQPKIGYHLLYYLRASKIALGRMVLYESCVCQVCCARYQVCQVRARCAVPGVCQVLCPPSKAALGRMGLYESFAQATQLGELHTCLMMDMKACQEDDVRLLCFLTPSIYTEFPDETLRSGELLNMIVAVIDSFQLQELVCHVMMGNLVMFRKDSVLNILIQSLDWETFEQYCTWQLFLAHNIPLETIIPILQHLKYKEHPEALSCLLLQLRREKPSEEMVKMVLSRPCHPEDQFTTSILRHWGLRHDDLLGEHIKALLIKNNSLPRKRQSLRSSSSKLAQLTLEQILEHLDNLRLNLTNTKQNFFSQTPILQALQHVQASCDEAHKMKFSDLFSLAEEYEDSSSKPPKSRRKATALSSPRSRKNAAQPPNNEEESGSSSASEEEDTKPKPAKRKRKGSSAVGSDSD
;
A
#
# COMPACT_ATOMS: atom_id res chain seq x y z
N MET A 1 -18.46 -35.84 16.33
CA MET A 1 -18.82 -35.50 17.72
C MET A 1 -19.35 -34.08 17.73
N GLU A 2 -20.66 -33.92 17.87
CA GLU A 2 -21.27 -32.62 18.14
C GLU A 2 -20.94 -32.23 19.59
N LEU A 3 -20.36 -31.05 19.77
CA LEU A 3 -20.15 -30.43 21.09
C LEU A 3 -21.19 -29.31 21.29
N PRO A 4 -21.67 -29.12 22.53
CA PRO A 4 -22.91 -28.42 22.81
C PRO A 4 -22.76 -26.90 22.65
N LYS A 5 -23.74 -26.28 21.98
CA LYS A 5 -23.92 -24.83 21.92
C LYS A 5 -24.12 -24.26 23.33
N GLY A 6 -23.07 -23.70 23.91
CA GLY A 6 -23.20 -22.76 25.03
C GLY A 6 -23.97 -21.53 24.56
N LYS A 7 -25.07 -21.22 25.23
CA LYS A 7 -25.79 -19.94 25.10
C LYS A 7 -24.88 -18.81 25.57
N ALA A 8 -24.01 -18.30 24.71
CA ALA A 8 -23.60 -16.92 24.80
C ALA A 8 -24.85 -16.08 24.49
N GLY A 9 -25.30 -15.24 25.42
CA GLY A 9 -26.40 -14.32 25.16
C GLY A 9 -26.04 -13.47 23.95
N ALA A 10 -26.78 -13.64 22.86
CA ALA A 10 -26.74 -12.70 21.75
C ALA A 10 -27.15 -11.35 22.32
N ALA A 11 -26.22 -10.40 22.40
CA ALA A 11 -26.57 -9.00 22.60
C ALA A 11 -27.58 -8.66 21.49
N ALA A 12 -28.77 -8.19 21.87
CA ALA A 12 -29.82 -7.86 20.92
C ALA A 12 -29.24 -6.86 19.89
N ALA A 13 -29.28 -7.22 18.61
CA ALA A 13 -28.87 -6.32 17.55
C ALA A 13 -29.77 -5.08 17.57
N GLY A 14 -29.15 -3.89 17.51
CA GLY A 14 -29.86 -2.62 17.43
C GLY A 14 -30.78 -2.58 16.20
N LYS A 15 -31.88 -1.82 16.30
CA LYS A 15 -32.88 -1.72 15.21
C LYS A 15 -32.64 -0.53 14.26
N LEU A 16 -31.73 0.38 14.60
CA LEU A 16 -31.49 1.60 13.85
C LEU A 16 -30.25 1.48 12.95
N LEU A 17 -29.15 0.96 13.49
CA LEU A 17 -27.85 0.88 12.83
C LEU A 17 -27.45 -0.56 12.53
N LEU A 18 -26.66 -0.73 11.47
CA LEU A 18 -25.93 -1.94 11.15
C LEU A 18 -24.70 -2.01 12.07
N SER A 19 -24.62 -3.07 12.86
CA SER A 19 -23.52 -3.30 13.81
C SER A 19 -22.96 -4.71 13.62
N SER A 20 -21.66 -4.81 13.36
CA SER A 20 -20.93 -6.07 13.34
C SER A 20 -20.48 -6.48 14.75
N LEU A 21 -19.93 -7.70 14.91
CA LEU A 21 -19.33 -8.14 16.18
C LEU A 21 -18.11 -7.30 16.60
N LEU A 22 -17.54 -6.51 15.68
CA LEU A 22 -16.38 -5.65 15.93
C LEU A 22 -16.79 -4.21 16.28
N ASP A 23 -18.02 -3.79 15.96
CA ASP A 23 -18.50 -2.45 16.25
C ASP A 23 -18.82 -2.30 17.74
N SER A 24 -18.37 -1.20 18.34
CA SER A 24 -18.83 -0.78 19.65
C SER A 24 -20.30 -0.36 19.59
N LYS A 25 -21.04 -0.56 20.69
CA LYS A 25 -22.41 -0.06 20.81
C LYS A 25 -22.45 1.45 20.59
N ASP A 26 -23.36 1.91 19.74
CA ASP A 26 -23.47 3.32 19.39
C ASP A 26 -24.27 4.10 20.45
N GLU A 27 -23.69 5.18 20.98
CA GLU A 27 -24.30 5.98 22.05
C GLU A 27 -25.61 6.66 21.61
N LEU A 28 -25.70 7.07 20.34
CA LEU A 28 -26.90 7.71 19.79
C LEU A 28 -28.02 6.67 19.67
N GLU A 29 -27.74 5.49 19.12
CA GLU A 29 -28.71 4.40 19.04
C GLU A 29 -29.23 4.01 20.43
N GLU A 30 -28.35 3.84 21.42
CA GLU A 30 -28.74 3.49 22.79
C GLU A 30 -29.60 4.58 23.44
N ARG A 31 -29.30 5.86 23.20
CA ARG A 31 -30.14 6.96 23.68
C ARG A 31 -31.53 6.93 23.05
N LEU A 32 -31.62 6.71 21.74
CA LEU A 32 -32.88 6.66 21.01
C LEU A 32 -33.73 5.46 21.41
N GLU A 33 -33.12 4.29 21.64
CA GLU A 33 -33.80 3.10 22.16
C GLU A 33 -34.38 3.32 23.56
N ARG A 34 -33.67 4.06 24.43
CA ARG A 34 -34.22 4.45 25.73
C ARG A 34 -35.44 5.36 25.59
N CYS A 35 -35.41 6.32 24.67
CA CYS A 35 -36.56 7.17 24.38
C CYS A 35 -37.76 6.36 23.88
N VAL A 36 -37.55 5.35 23.02
CA VAL A 36 -38.59 4.41 22.60
C VAL A 36 -39.18 3.65 23.79
N GLY A 37 -38.32 3.15 24.69
CA GLY A 37 -38.75 2.47 25.93
C GLY A 37 -39.69 3.33 26.78
N ILE A 38 -39.39 4.63 26.91
CA ILE A 38 -40.24 5.58 27.63
C ILE A 38 -41.59 5.73 26.92
N VAL A 39 -41.62 5.95 25.61
CA VAL A 39 -42.86 6.13 24.85
C VAL A 39 -43.74 4.87 24.92
N ILE A 40 -43.16 3.68 24.75
CA ILE A 40 -43.90 2.42 24.86
C ILE A 40 -44.47 2.25 26.27
N SER A 41 -43.69 2.55 27.32
CA SER A 41 -44.17 2.43 28.71
C SER A 41 -45.38 3.31 29.02
N LEU A 42 -45.51 4.47 28.36
CA LEU A 42 -46.61 5.41 28.57
C LEU A 42 -47.83 5.10 27.72
N THR A 43 -47.70 4.31 26.66
CA THR A 43 -48.76 4.11 25.66
C THR A 43 -49.27 2.67 25.59
N ASN A 44 -48.53 1.71 26.15
CA ASN A 44 -48.88 0.30 26.09
C ASN A 44 -50.19 -0.01 26.83
N GLY A 45 -51.13 -0.66 26.15
CA GLY A 45 -52.44 -1.05 26.71
C GLY A 45 -53.45 0.09 26.84
N LEU A 46 -53.15 1.30 26.37
CA LEU A 46 -54.05 2.45 26.38
C LEU A 46 -54.78 2.63 25.04
N SER A 47 -55.96 3.25 25.07
CA SER A 47 -56.60 3.73 23.84
C SER A 47 -55.81 4.90 23.21
N GLU A 48 -56.06 5.24 21.94
CA GLU A 48 -55.32 6.32 21.25
C GLU A 48 -55.45 7.68 21.94
N ARG A 49 -56.61 7.94 22.55
CA ARG A 49 -56.88 9.17 23.29
C ARG A 49 -56.12 9.19 24.62
N GLU A 50 -56.20 8.11 25.38
CA GLU A 50 -55.50 7.98 26.67
C GLU A 50 -53.98 8.01 26.48
N ALA A 51 -53.46 7.39 25.41
CA ALA A 51 -52.06 7.46 25.04
C ALA A 51 -51.63 8.91 24.73
N ASN A 52 -52.40 9.65 23.93
CA ASN A 52 -52.10 11.05 23.62
C ASN A 52 -52.19 11.96 24.88
N ASP A 53 -53.16 11.73 25.76
CA ASP A 53 -53.28 12.47 27.02
C ASP A 53 -52.08 12.18 27.95
N ALA A 54 -51.63 10.92 28.03
CA ALA A 54 -50.46 10.52 28.81
C ALA A 54 -49.15 11.13 28.27
N LEU A 55 -48.96 11.14 26.94
CA LEU A 55 -47.81 11.77 26.29
C LEU A 55 -47.80 13.29 26.56
N ASN A 56 -48.93 13.97 26.38
CA ASN A 56 -49.04 15.40 26.67
C ASN A 56 -48.76 15.74 28.14
N ALA A 57 -49.28 14.94 29.07
CA ALA A 57 -49.02 15.10 30.50
C ALA A 57 -47.53 14.90 30.84
N HIS A 58 -46.85 13.97 30.17
CA HIS A 58 -45.41 13.75 30.36
C HIS A 58 -44.58 14.94 29.86
N ILE A 59 -44.91 15.45 28.68
CA ILE A 59 -44.21 16.57 28.03
C ILE A 59 -44.36 17.87 28.83
N CYS A 60 -45.48 18.06 29.53
CA CYS A 60 -45.68 19.20 30.44
C CYS A 60 -44.65 19.29 31.58
N LYS A 61 -43.91 18.22 31.88
CA LYS A 61 -42.95 18.19 33.00
C LYS A 61 -41.65 18.96 32.72
N GLY A 62 -41.32 19.21 31.45
CA GLY A 62 -40.14 19.99 31.08
C GLY A 62 -39.60 19.66 29.69
N THR A 63 -38.61 20.44 29.26
CA THR A 63 -37.93 20.28 27.96
C THR A 63 -37.23 18.91 27.81
N PRO A 64 -36.57 18.32 28.82
CA PRO A 64 -35.98 16.99 28.68
C PRO A 64 -37.02 15.91 28.37
N GLN A 65 -38.18 15.97 29.04
CA GLN A 65 -39.28 15.03 28.81
C GLN A 65 -39.93 15.25 27.44
N HIS A 66 -40.01 16.50 26.99
CA HIS A 66 -40.42 16.82 25.62
C HIS A 66 -39.50 16.17 24.57
N GLU A 67 -38.18 16.29 24.74
CA GLU A 67 -37.18 15.68 23.87
C GLU A 67 -37.28 14.14 23.88
N GLU A 68 -37.38 13.51 25.05
CA GLU A 68 -37.50 12.05 25.15
C GLU A 68 -38.72 11.50 24.38
N ILE A 69 -39.88 12.16 24.49
CA ILE A 69 -41.08 11.73 23.77
C ILE A 69 -40.94 11.96 22.26
N CYS A 70 -40.47 13.14 21.85
CA CYS A 70 -40.31 13.45 20.42
C CYS A 70 -39.29 12.51 19.75
N LEU A 71 -38.16 12.22 20.40
CA LEU A 71 -37.15 11.31 19.89
C LEU A 71 -37.59 9.84 19.95
N GLY A 72 -38.39 9.46 20.93
CA GLY A 72 -38.98 8.11 21.00
C GLY A 72 -39.97 7.87 19.86
N LEU A 73 -40.88 8.81 19.61
CA LEU A 73 -41.81 8.75 18.48
C LEU A 73 -41.07 8.79 17.13
N PHE A 74 -40.06 9.65 17.00
CA PHE A 74 -39.18 9.70 15.83
C PHE A 74 -38.50 8.35 15.56
N THR A 75 -37.97 7.69 16.59
CA THR A 75 -37.28 6.40 16.43
C THR A 75 -38.26 5.29 16.09
N LEU A 76 -39.48 5.31 16.63
CA LEU A 76 -40.56 4.41 16.21
C LEU A 76 -40.93 4.61 14.73
N VAL A 77 -40.99 5.86 14.26
CA VAL A 77 -41.19 6.16 12.83
C VAL A 77 -40.11 5.51 11.96
N LEU A 78 -38.85 5.52 12.40
CA LEU A 78 -37.74 4.93 11.64
C LEU A 78 -37.70 3.40 11.68
N THR A 79 -38.09 2.79 12.81
CA THR A 79 -37.88 1.37 13.07
C THR A 79 -39.11 0.49 12.87
N ASP A 80 -40.32 1.07 12.92
CA ASP A 80 -41.58 0.36 12.72
C ASP A 80 -42.47 1.04 11.66
N PRO A 81 -42.36 0.64 10.38
CA PRO A 81 -43.15 1.19 9.29
C PRO A 81 -44.67 1.09 9.49
N ALA A 82 -45.15 0.06 10.21
CA ALA A 82 -46.59 -0.14 10.41
C ALA A 82 -47.18 0.91 11.36
N GLN A 83 -46.39 1.43 12.29
CA GLN A 83 -46.82 2.45 13.26
C GLN A 83 -46.41 3.87 12.85
N ALA A 84 -45.58 4.03 11.82
CA ALA A 84 -44.99 5.31 11.45
C ALA A 84 -46.00 6.45 11.21
N GLN A 85 -47.10 6.19 10.48
CA GLN A 85 -48.13 7.22 10.23
C GLN A 85 -48.78 7.73 11.53
N LYS A 86 -49.09 6.80 12.43
CA LYS A 86 -49.67 7.13 13.74
C LYS A 86 -48.66 7.91 14.58
N CYS A 87 -47.43 7.40 14.71
CA CYS A 87 -46.39 8.05 15.49
C CYS A 87 -46.05 9.44 14.95
N TYR A 88 -46.07 9.66 13.64
CA TYR A 88 -45.86 10.99 13.04
C TYR A 88 -47.01 11.96 13.37
N ARG A 89 -48.26 11.50 13.32
CA ARG A 89 -49.42 12.31 13.73
C ARG A 89 -49.33 12.68 15.21
N ASP A 90 -49.01 11.72 16.07
CA ASP A 90 -48.85 11.97 17.50
C ASP A 90 -47.67 12.93 17.73
N LEU A 91 -46.55 12.77 17.00
CA LEU A 91 -45.40 13.69 17.05
C LEU A 91 -45.79 15.12 16.66
N ALA A 92 -46.60 15.30 15.62
CA ALA A 92 -47.10 16.60 15.19
C ALA A 92 -48.01 17.27 16.22
N LEU A 93 -48.81 16.48 16.96
CA LEU A 93 -49.68 16.99 18.01
C LEU A 93 -48.93 17.40 19.27
N VAL A 94 -47.86 16.67 19.62
CA VAL A 94 -47.16 16.84 20.90
C VAL A 94 -45.92 17.73 20.82
N SER A 95 -45.41 18.01 19.62
CA SER A 95 -44.25 18.88 19.43
C SER A 95 -44.57 20.32 19.84
N ARG A 96 -43.71 20.90 20.71
CA ARG A 96 -43.81 22.29 21.19
C ARG A 96 -42.78 23.23 20.58
N ASP A 97 -41.85 22.68 19.81
CA ASP A 97 -40.68 23.34 19.23
C ASP A 97 -40.71 23.37 17.70
N GLY A 98 -41.87 23.09 17.09
CA GLY A 98 -41.99 22.99 15.63
C GLY A 98 -41.13 21.86 15.05
N MET A 99 -40.98 20.76 15.78
CA MET A 99 -40.14 19.60 15.47
C MET A 99 -38.64 19.89 15.35
N ASN A 100 -38.15 21.01 15.89
CA ASN A 100 -36.73 21.38 15.78
C ASN A 100 -35.78 20.30 16.29
N ILE A 101 -36.08 19.67 17.42
CA ILE A 101 -35.25 18.59 17.99
C ILE A 101 -35.17 17.37 17.07
N VAL A 102 -36.25 17.07 16.37
CA VAL A 102 -36.32 15.96 15.41
C VAL A 102 -35.47 16.30 14.18
N LEU A 103 -35.61 17.50 13.61
CA LEU A 103 -34.78 17.96 12.49
C LEU A 103 -33.28 17.93 12.84
N ASN A 104 -32.91 18.38 14.05
CA ASN A 104 -31.54 18.33 14.53
C ASN A 104 -31.02 16.89 14.63
N LYS A 105 -31.85 15.93 15.06
CA LYS A 105 -31.43 14.51 15.09
C LYS A 105 -31.41 13.86 13.71
N ILE A 106 -32.30 14.24 12.80
CA ILE A 106 -32.21 13.82 11.40
C ILE A 106 -30.87 14.28 10.81
N ASN A 107 -30.52 15.56 10.92
CA ASN A 107 -29.25 16.07 10.43
C ASN A 107 -28.05 15.37 11.07
N HIS A 108 -28.10 15.10 12.38
CA HIS A 108 -27.06 14.35 13.08
C HIS A 108 -26.88 12.92 12.53
N ILE A 109 -27.98 12.19 12.32
CA ILE A 109 -27.96 10.84 11.75
C ILE A 109 -27.43 10.87 10.31
N LEU A 110 -27.87 11.82 9.49
CA LEU A 110 -27.38 11.97 8.12
C LEU A 110 -25.88 12.27 8.09
N MET A 111 -25.40 13.18 8.93
CA MET A 111 -24.00 13.60 8.91
C MET A 111 -23.03 12.57 9.50
N GLU A 112 -23.44 11.77 10.49
CA GLU A 112 -22.52 10.88 11.21
C GLU A 112 -22.79 9.38 11.02
N LYS A 113 -24.04 8.99 10.75
CA LYS A 113 -24.48 7.59 10.85
C LYS A 113 -25.08 7.03 9.56
N TYR A 114 -25.28 7.84 8.51
CA TYR A 114 -25.98 7.43 7.29
C TYR A 114 -25.43 6.14 6.67
N LEU A 115 -24.11 6.00 6.58
CA LEU A 115 -23.46 4.81 6.03
C LEU A 115 -23.76 3.53 6.82
N LYS A 116 -24.00 3.64 8.13
CA LYS A 116 -24.38 2.53 9.02
C LYS A 116 -25.90 2.39 9.20
N LEU A 117 -26.73 3.28 8.67
CA LEU A 117 -28.17 3.23 8.85
C LEU A 117 -28.77 2.00 8.13
N GLN A 118 -29.66 1.26 8.81
CA GLN A 118 -30.35 0.10 8.21
C GLN A 118 -31.25 0.51 7.04
N ASP A 119 -31.49 -0.40 6.09
CA ASP A 119 -32.25 -0.11 4.86
C ASP A 119 -33.71 0.29 5.13
N THR A 120 -34.36 -0.35 6.11
CA THR A 120 -35.69 0.07 6.59
C THR A 120 -35.67 1.50 7.11
N CYS A 121 -34.67 1.84 7.94
CA CYS A 121 -34.55 3.17 8.53
C CYS A 121 -34.23 4.23 7.48
N ARG A 122 -33.44 3.92 6.43
CA ARG A 122 -33.21 4.83 5.29
C ARG A 122 -34.51 5.14 4.56
N THR A 123 -35.30 4.10 4.28
CA THR A 123 -36.61 4.23 3.61
C THR A 123 -37.57 5.09 4.44
N GLN A 124 -37.65 4.81 5.75
CA GLN A 124 -38.50 5.57 6.66
C GLN A 124 -38.02 7.02 6.87
N LEU A 125 -36.71 7.29 6.82
CA LEU A 125 -36.17 8.65 6.95
C LEU A 125 -36.52 9.50 5.72
N VAL A 126 -36.49 8.92 4.53
CA VAL A 126 -36.94 9.56 3.28
C VAL A 126 -38.46 9.79 3.31
N TRP A 127 -39.23 8.80 3.78
CA TRP A 127 -40.67 8.97 3.99
C TRP A 127 -40.97 10.11 4.97
N LEU A 128 -40.26 10.16 6.09
CA LEU A 128 -40.41 11.21 7.10
C LEU A 128 -40.06 12.58 6.53
N LEU A 129 -38.99 12.70 5.73
CA LEU A 129 -38.65 13.93 5.03
C LEU A 129 -39.83 14.41 4.17
N ARG A 130 -40.43 13.51 3.39
CA ARG A 130 -41.57 13.84 2.53
C ARG A 130 -42.74 14.40 3.34
N GLU A 131 -43.04 13.82 4.50
CA GLU A 131 -44.12 14.31 5.37
C GLU A 131 -43.77 15.65 6.05
N LEU A 132 -42.51 15.87 6.45
CA LEU A 132 -42.04 17.16 6.98
C LEU A 132 -42.15 18.29 5.96
N VAL A 133 -41.82 18.00 4.68
CA VAL A 133 -41.96 18.97 3.59
C VAL A 133 -43.43 19.27 3.31
N LYS A 134 -44.29 18.25 3.19
CA LYS A 134 -45.75 18.42 3.00
C LYS A 134 -46.38 19.25 4.11
N SER A 135 -45.95 19.04 5.35
CA SER A 135 -46.44 19.77 6.52
C SER A 135 -45.84 21.17 6.66
N GLY A 136 -44.92 21.58 5.76
CA GLY A 136 -44.32 22.90 5.77
C GLY A 136 -43.48 23.20 7.01
N VAL A 137 -42.84 22.18 7.59
CA VAL A 137 -42.03 22.33 8.81
C VAL A 137 -40.83 23.24 8.55
N LEU A 138 -40.64 24.23 9.42
CA LEU A 138 -39.53 25.19 9.32
C LEU A 138 -38.18 24.47 9.46
N GLY A 139 -37.27 24.67 8.49
CA GLY A 139 -35.96 24.02 8.46
C GLY A 139 -35.90 22.68 7.72
N ALA A 140 -37.02 22.21 7.15
CA ALA A 140 -37.05 21.01 6.31
C ALA A 140 -36.22 21.18 5.02
N ASP A 141 -36.04 22.40 4.53
CA ASP A 141 -35.14 22.74 3.42
C ASP A 141 -33.68 22.46 3.78
N GLY A 142 -33.27 22.79 5.01
CA GLY A 142 -31.99 22.38 5.59
C GLY A 142 -31.76 20.87 5.53
N VAL A 143 -32.76 20.08 5.94
CA VAL A 143 -32.68 18.62 5.90
C VAL A 143 -32.60 18.08 4.47
N CYS A 144 -33.32 18.67 3.51
CA CYS A 144 -33.21 18.31 2.09
C CYS A 144 -31.77 18.51 1.58
N MET A 145 -31.14 19.64 1.94
CA MET A 145 -29.74 19.91 1.59
C MET A 145 -28.78 18.88 2.22
N THR A 146 -29.00 18.50 3.48
CA THR A 146 -28.19 17.47 4.15
C THR A 146 -28.36 16.09 3.51
N PHE A 147 -29.58 15.74 3.08
CA PHE A 147 -29.83 14.50 2.33
C PHE A 147 -29.12 14.50 0.98
N MET A 148 -29.21 15.61 0.23
CA MET A 148 -28.51 15.75 -1.04
C MET A 148 -26.98 15.64 -0.92
N LYS A 149 -26.42 15.99 0.24
CA LYS A 149 -24.98 15.80 0.56
C LYS A 149 -24.61 14.34 0.81
N GLN A 150 -25.57 13.46 1.12
CA GLN A 150 -25.32 12.02 1.25
C GLN A 150 -25.26 11.30 -0.11
N ILE A 151 -25.82 11.90 -1.17
CA ILE A 151 -25.73 11.37 -2.52
C ILE A 151 -24.29 11.56 -3.02
N ALA A 152 -23.54 10.47 -3.08
CA ALA A 152 -22.14 10.47 -3.48
C ALA A 152 -22.02 10.67 -5.00
N GLY A 153 -21.15 11.58 -5.44
CA GLY A 153 -20.77 11.68 -6.85
C GLY A 153 -19.83 10.54 -7.25
N GLY A 154 -19.94 10.07 -8.49
CA GLY A 154 -19.14 8.95 -9.00
C GLY A 154 -19.47 7.58 -8.40
N ASP A 155 -20.68 7.43 -7.83
CA ASP A 155 -21.17 6.18 -7.23
C ASP A 155 -22.52 5.81 -7.86
N VAL A 156 -22.52 4.76 -8.69
CA VAL A 156 -23.72 4.21 -9.34
C VAL A 156 -24.23 2.93 -8.68
N THR A 157 -23.95 2.75 -7.38
CA THR A 157 -24.53 1.64 -6.61
C THR A 157 -26.05 1.82 -6.43
N ALA A 158 -26.77 0.70 -6.34
CA ALA A 158 -28.24 0.71 -6.22
C ALA A 158 -28.75 1.56 -5.04
N LYS A 159 -28.03 1.59 -3.92
CA LYS A 159 -28.41 2.40 -2.74
C LYS A 159 -28.24 3.90 -2.99
N ASN A 160 -27.19 4.31 -3.69
CA ASN A 160 -26.95 5.72 -4.01
C ASN A 160 -27.95 6.23 -5.07
N ILE A 161 -28.19 5.44 -6.12
CA ILE A 161 -29.20 5.72 -7.15
C ILE A 161 -30.60 5.86 -6.52
N TRP A 162 -30.98 4.93 -5.65
CA TRP A 162 -32.27 4.97 -4.95
C TRP A 162 -32.44 6.27 -4.16
N LEU A 163 -31.38 6.73 -3.46
CA LEU A 163 -31.44 7.98 -2.72
C LEU A 163 -31.58 9.18 -3.66
N ALA A 164 -30.79 9.22 -4.73
CA ALA A 164 -30.82 10.30 -5.71
C ALA A 164 -32.21 10.48 -6.31
N GLU A 165 -32.85 9.38 -6.71
CA GLU A 165 -34.20 9.38 -7.27
C GLU A 165 -35.26 9.78 -6.24
N ASN A 166 -35.23 9.23 -5.02
CA ASN A 166 -36.27 9.52 -4.04
C ASN A 166 -36.22 10.96 -3.53
N VAL A 167 -35.03 11.54 -3.35
CA VAL A 167 -34.90 12.95 -3.00
C VAL A 167 -35.37 13.83 -4.16
N LEU A 168 -35.08 13.45 -5.40
CA LEU A 168 -35.52 14.18 -6.59
C LEU A 168 -37.05 14.20 -6.68
N GLU A 169 -37.70 13.07 -6.46
CA GLU A 169 -39.16 12.95 -6.48
C GLU A 169 -39.81 13.84 -5.42
N ILE A 170 -39.24 13.93 -4.21
CA ILE A 170 -39.74 14.87 -3.18
C ILE A 170 -39.65 16.32 -3.68
N LEU A 171 -38.51 16.70 -4.28
CA LEU A 171 -38.30 18.06 -4.78
C LEU A 171 -39.21 18.39 -5.98
N MET A 172 -39.47 17.42 -6.86
CA MET A 172 -40.36 17.57 -8.01
C MET A 172 -41.83 17.65 -7.58
N GLU A 173 -42.28 16.80 -6.66
CA GLU A 173 -43.66 16.83 -6.15
C GLU A 173 -43.94 18.10 -5.33
N GLN A 174 -42.96 18.57 -4.56
CA GLN A 174 -43.09 19.74 -3.68
C GLN A 174 -42.47 21.00 -4.29
N ARG A 175 -42.57 21.14 -5.62
CA ARG A 175 -41.93 22.23 -6.39
C ARG A 175 -42.27 23.63 -5.88
N GLU A 176 -43.55 23.91 -5.61
CA GLU A 176 -43.97 25.23 -5.11
C GLU A 176 -43.33 25.58 -3.76
N TRP A 177 -43.11 24.57 -2.91
CA TRP A 177 -42.41 24.75 -1.65
C TRP A 177 -40.91 24.99 -1.88
N VAL A 178 -40.27 24.25 -2.80
CA VAL A 178 -38.86 24.44 -3.16
C VAL A 178 -38.60 25.88 -3.64
N LEU A 179 -39.49 26.43 -4.46
CA LEU A 179 -39.39 27.79 -5.00
C LEU A 179 -39.47 28.92 -3.96
N LYS A 180 -39.84 28.61 -2.70
CA LYS A 180 -39.82 29.58 -1.59
C LYS A 180 -38.41 29.81 -1.03
N SER A 181 -37.46 28.90 -1.29
CA SER A 181 -36.09 28.97 -0.78
C SER A 181 -35.09 29.03 -1.93
N SER A 182 -34.59 30.24 -2.25
CA SER A 182 -33.60 30.46 -3.31
C SER A 182 -32.32 29.63 -3.11
N LEU A 183 -31.89 29.45 -1.85
CA LEU A 183 -30.72 28.62 -1.55
C LEU A 183 -30.97 27.14 -1.84
N LEU A 184 -32.17 26.63 -1.52
CA LEU A 184 -32.53 25.24 -1.83
C LEU A 184 -32.57 25.01 -3.34
N VAL A 185 -33.15 25.95 -4.11
CA VAL A 185 -33.15 25.91 -5.58
C VAL A 185 -31.72 25.80 -6.11
N ALA A 186 -30.82 26.69 -5.68
CA ALA A 186 -29.42 26.69 -6.11
C ALA A 186 -28.69 25.39 -5.73
N MET A 187 -28.87 24.91 -4.50
CA MET A 187 -28.23 23.68 -4.01
C MET A 187 -28.75 22.43 -4.73
N ALA A 188 -30.05 22.37 -5.03
CA ALA A 188 -30.64 21.29 -5.79
C ALA A 188 -30.13 21.27 -7.23
N VAL A 189 -30.10 22.43 -7.90
CA VAL A 189 -29.53 22.55 -9.26
C VAL A 189 -28.05 22.17 -9.27
N TYR A 190 -27.24 22.66 -8.33
CA TYR A 190 -25.82 22.29 -8.24
C TYR A 190 -25.62 20.79 -8.02
N THR A 191 -26.47 20.18 -7.19
CA THR A 191 -26.43 18.74 -6.90
C THR A 191 -26.77 17.92 -8.14
N TYR A 192 -27.92 18.15 -8.75
CA TYR A 192 -28.41 17.30 -9.83
C TYR A 192 -27.69 17.56 -11.16
N LEU A 193 -27.24 18.79 -11.44
CA LEU A 193 -26.35 19.05 -12.59
C LEU A 193 -25.07 18.22 -12.51
N ARG A 194 -24.53 18.04 -11.30
CA ARG A 194 -23.34 17.24 -11.09
C ARG A 194 -23.64 15.73 -11.25
N LEU A 195 -24.75 15.24 -10.70
CA LEU A 195 -25.11 13.82 -10.73
C LEU A 195 -25.49 13.31 -12.13
N ILE A 196 -26.06 14.16 -12.99
CA ILE A 196 -26.39 13.83 -14.39
C ILE A 196 -25.20 13.24 -15.17
N VAL A 197 -23.97 13.63 -14.83
CA VAL A 197 -22.74 13.13 -15.46
C VAL A 197 -22.54 11.63 -15.20
N ASP A 198 -22.99 11.13 -14.04
CA ASP A 198 -22.77 9.75 -13.60
C ASP A 198 -23.88 8.81 -14.09
N HIS A 199 -25.09 9.32 -14.34
CA HIS A 199 -26.26 8.50 -14.66
C HIS A 199 -26.40 8.15 -16.16
N HIS A 200 -25.53 7.26 -16.65
CA HIS A 200 -25.57 6.75 -18.02
C HIS A 200 -25.31 5.23 -18.08
N GLY A 201 -25.29 4.64 -19.29
CA GLY A 201 -24.93 3.22 -19.49
C GLY A 201 -26.06 2.19 -19.34
N THR A 202 -27.11 2.45 -18.55
CA THR A 202 -28.27 1.55 -18.42
C THR A 202 -29.61 2.27 -18.64
N ALA A 203 -30.65 1.53 -19.02
CA ALA A 203 -31.98 2.10 -19.26
C ALA A 203 -32.60 2.74 -18.00
N ALA A 204 -32.39 2.14 -16.83
CA ALA A 204 -32.85 2.70 -15.56
C ALA A 204 -32.15 4.02 -15.24
N LEU A 205 -30.82 4.09 -15.45
CA LEU A 205 -30.06 5.33 -15.26
C LEU A 205 -30.44 6.41 -16.28
N GLN A 206 -30.74 6.04 -17.53
CA GLN A 206 -31.25 6.98 -18.53
C GLN A 206 -32.60 7.59 -18.12
N ALA A 207 -33.50 6.79 -17.55
CA ALA A 207 -34.78 7.30 -17.05
C ALA A 207 -34.59 8.27 -15.87
N LEU A 208 -33.72 7.93 -14.91
CA LEU A 208 -33.38 8.83 -13.81
C LEU A 208 -32.74 10.13 -14.33
N ARG A 209 -31.74 10.01 -15.21
CA ARG A 209 -31.06 11.16 -15.83
C ARG A 209 -32.05 12.09 -16.52
N GLN A 210 -33.05 11.56 -17.23
CA GLN A 210 -34.06 12.39 -17.87
C GLN A 210 -34.88 13.19 -16.85
N LYS A 211 -35.31 12.57 -15.73
CA LYS A 211 -35.98 13.28 -14.64
C LYS A 211 -35.10 14.41 -14.07
N GLU A 212 -33.81 14.15 -13.88
CA GLU A 212 -32.85 15.15 -13.38
C GLU A 212 -32.65 16.31 -14.35
N VAL A 213 -32.51 16.01 -15.65
CA VAL A 213 -32.39 17.01 -16.73
C VAL A 213 -33.62 17.91 -16.74
N GLU A 214 -34.82 17.33 -16.77
CA GLU A 214 -36.08 18.08 -16.77
C GLU A 214 -36.21 18.99 -15.55
N PHE A 215 -35.89 18.46 -14.36
CA PHE A 215 -35.91 19.21 -13.12
C PHE A 215 -34.94 20.41 -13.14
N CYS A 216 -33.67 20.19 -13.49
CA CYS A 216 -32.66 21.23 -13.57
C CYS A 216 -33.00 22.30 -14.62
N ILE A 217 -33.42 21.90 -15.81
CA ILE A 217 -33.78 22.83 -16.90
C ILE A 217 -34.98 23.71 -16.48
N SER A 218 -35.99 23.12 -15.85
CA SER A 218 -37.15 23.87 -15.34
C SER A 218 -36.72 24.97 -14.35
N LEU A 219 -35.86 24.64 -13.38
CA LEU A 219 -35.39 25.60 -12.38
C LEU A 219 -34.44 26.65 -12.97
N LEU A 220 -33.54 26.25 -13.86
CA LEU A 220 -32.62 27.17 -14.53
C LEU A 220 -33.36 28.18 -15.41
N ARG A 221 -34.46 27.79 -16.06
CA ARG A 221 -35.26 28.69 -16.90
C ARG A 221 -36.17 29.61 -16.10
N GLU A 222 -36.81 29.12 -15.04
CA GLU A 222 -37.77 29.92 -14.25
C GLU A 222 -37.10 30.78 -13.17
N ARG A 223 -36.02 30.27 -12.56
CA ARG A 223 -35.32 30.89 -11.42
C ARG A 223 -33.83 31.02 -11.68
N PHE A 224 -33.46 31.55 -12.85
CA PHE A 224 -32.05 31.69 -13.23
C PHE A 224 -31.25 32.53 -12.23
N MET A 225 -31.80 33.62 -11.70
CA MET A 225 -31.09 34.46 -10.72
C MET A 225 -30.88 33.78 -9.36
N ASP A 226 -31.78 32.87 -8.97
CA ASP A 226 -31.55 32.04 -7.78
C ASP A 226 -30.37 31.08 -8.05
N CYS A 227 -30.26 30.53 -9.27
CA CYS A 227 -29.13 29.67 -9.66
C CYS A 227 -27.82 30.46 -9.85
N PHE A 228 -27.89 31.72 -10.26
CA PHE A 228 -26.74 32.60 -10.49
C PHE A 228 -25.86 32.73 -9.24
N MET A 229 -26.43 32.63 -8.04
CA MET A 229 -25.68 32.71 -6.77
C MET A 229 -24.64 31.60 -6.60
N ILE A 230 -24.71 30.53 -7.39
CA ILE A 230 -23.67 29.50 -7.47
C ILE A 230 -22.35 30.09 -7.96
N GLY A 231 -22.39 31.05 -8.88
CA GLY A 231 -21.20 31.66 -9.49
C GLY A 231 -20.55 30.77 -10.56
N ARG A 232 -19.23 30.95 -10.75
CA ARG A 232 -18.47 30.39 -11.87
C ARG A 232 -18.53 28.86 -12.01
N ASP A 233 -18.59 28.11 -10.93
CA ASP A 233 -18.70 26.64 -10.99
C ASP A 233 -20.05 26.18 -11.59
N LEU A 234 -21.08 27.03 -11.67
CA LEU A 234 -22.30 26.71 -12.44
C LEU A 234 -21.96 26.50 -13.92
N VAL A 235 -21.09 27.34 -14.49
CA VAL A 235 -20.60 27.17 -15.87
C VAL A 235 -19.89 25.82 -16.00
N ARG A 236 -19.06 25.45 -15.01
CA ARG A 236 -18.32 24.18 -14.99
C ARG A 236 -19.26 22.97 -15.03
N LEU A 237 -20.35 23.02 -14.28
CA LEU A 237 -21.34 21.95 -14.30
C LEU A 237 -22.10 21.91 -15.63
N LEU A 238 -22.51 23.06 -16.14
CA LEU A 238 -23.25 23.16 -17.41
C LEU A 238 -22.43 22.71 -18.62
N GLN A 239 -21.11 22.96 -18.66
CA GLN A 239 -20.26 22.49 -19.76
C GLN A 239 -20.15 20.96 -19.77
N ASN A 240 -20.16 20.32 -18.60
CA ASN A 240 -20.00 18.87 -18.48
C ASN A 240 -21.23 18.12 -19.02
N VAL A 241 -22.38 18.79 -19.05
CA VAL A 241 -23.66 18.24 -19.56
C VAL A 241 -24.09 18.89 -20.88
N ALA A 242 -23.25 19.72 -21.50
CA ALA A 242 -23.61 20.54 -22.66
C ALA A 242 -24.08 19.74 -23.89
N ARG A 243 -23.66 18.48 -24.02
CA ARG A 243 -24.03 17.60 -25.14
C ARG A 243 -25.43 16.98 -25.02
N ILE A 244 -26.14 17.22 -23.92
CA ILE A 244 -27.54 16.81 -23.74
C ILE A 244 -28.44 17.83 -24.46
N PRO A 245 -29.43 17.40 -25.26
CA PRO A 245 -30.21 18.32 -26.12
C PRO A 245 -30.82 19.52 -25.39
N GLU A 246 -31.38 19.31 -24.20
CA GLU A 246 -32.01 20.35 -23.40
C GLU A 246 -30.99 21.38 -22.89
N PHE A 247 -29.80 20.92 -22.51
CA PHE A 247 -28.69 21.78 -22.10
C PHE A 247 -28.02 22.48 -23.28
N GLU A 248 -27.97 21.86 -24.46
CA GLU A 248 -27.52 22.53 -25.69
C GLU A 248 -28.43 23.73 -26.00
N GLN A 249 -29.74 23.57 -25.86
CA GLN A 249 -30.69 24.68 -26.02
C GLN A 249 -30.52 25.74 -24.93
N LEU A 250 -30.30 25.33 -23.67
CA LEU A 250 -30.00 26.29 -22.60
C LEU A 250 -28.71 27.08 -22.88
N TRP A 251 -27.66 26.43 -23.39
CA TRP A 251 -26.40 27.09 -23.77
C TRP A 251 -26.60 28.10 -24.89
N LYS A 252 -27.43 27.80 -25.89
CA LYS A 252 -27.83 28.77 -26.92
C LYS A 252 -28.47 30.01 -26.30
N ASP A 253 -29.35 29.82 -25.31
CA ASP A 253 -29.97 30.94 -24.61
C ASP A 253 -28.95 31.73 -23.77
N ILE A 254 -28.05 31.05 -23.03
CA ILE A 254 -27.00 31.70 -22.23
C ILE A 254 -26.07 32.57 -23.09
N LEU A 255 -25.68 32.09 -24.27
CA LEU A 255 -24.68 32.74 -25.12
C LEU A 255 -25.27 33.79 -26.06
N HIS A 256 -26.46 33.54 -26.62
CA HIS A 256 -27.04 34.40 -27.64
C HIS A 256 -28.23 35.23 -27.16
N ASN A 257 -29.00 34.74 -26.17
CA ASN A 257 -30.22 35.40 -25.70
C ASN A 257 -30.33 35.40 -24.15
N PRO A 258 -29.31 35.89 -23.40
CA PRO A 258 -29.25 35.72 -21.94
C PRO A 258 -30.42 36.37 -21.21
N GLN A 259 -31.01 37.41 -21.80
CA GLN A 259 -32.16 38.14 -21.27
C GLN A 259 -33.46 37.31 -21.21
N VAL A 260 -33.54 36.20 -21.97
CA VAL A 260 -34.67 35.26 -21.91
C VAL A 260 -34.69 34.50 -20.59
N LEU A 261 -33.52 34.28 -19.98
CA LEU A 261 -33.40 33.61 -18.68
C LEU A 261 -33.65 34.56 -17.51
N SER A 262 -33.23 35.82 -17.65
CA SER A 262 -33.50 36.89 -16.70
C SER A 262 -33.15 38.24 -17.30
N SER A 263 -33.97 39.26 -17.05
CA SER A 263 -33.68 40.64 -17.47
C SER A 263 -32.42 41.23 -16.81
N GLN A 264 -31.90 40.58 -15.76
CA GLN A 264 -30.70 41.00 -15.03
C GLN A 264 -29.43 40.29 -15.51
N PHE A 265 -29.55 39.27 -16.37
CA PHE A 265 -28.42 38.45 -16.80
C PHE A 265 -27.83 38.98 -18.11
N THR A 266 -26.65 39.58 -18.04
CA THR A 266 -26.02 40.24 -19.20
C THR A 266 -25.22 39.26 -20.07
N GLY A 267 -24.89 38.07 -19.56
CA GLY A 267 -24.21 37.01 -20.30
C GLY A 267 -23.24 36.21 -19.43
N VAL A 268 -22.64 35.16 -20.02
CA VAL A 268 -21.79 34.19 -19.31
C VAL A 268 -20.61 34.80 -18.56
N LEU A 269 -20.06 35.93 -19.03
CA LEU A 269 -18.96 36.65 -18.36
C LEU A 269 -19.32 37.05 -16.93
N GLN A 270 -20.56 37.50 -16.71
CA GLN A 270 -21.05 37.91 -15.39
C GLN A 270 -20.99 36.75 -14.38
N LEU A 271 -21.25 35.53 -14.85
CA LEU A 271 -21.24 34.31 -14.04
C LEU A 271 -19.79 33.85 -13.77
N LEU A 272 -18.93 33.89 -14.79
CA LEU A 272 -17.50 33.51 -14.69
C LEU A 272 -16.70 34.41 -13.73
N GLN A 273 -17.05 35.70 -13.67
CA GLN A 273 -16.44 36.65 -12.73
C GLN A 273 -17.00 36.56 -11.30
N SER A 274 -18.11 35.85 -11.09
CA SER A 274 -18.70 35.63 -9.77
C SER A 274 -18.08 34.39 -9.11
N ARG A 275 -17.41 34.56 -7.98
CA ARG A 275 -16.79 33.43 -7.26
C ARG A 275 -17.85 32.48 -6.71
N THR A 276 -17.56 31.19 -6.73
CA THR A 276 -18.45 30.19 -6.14
C THR A 276 -18.31 30.14 -4.63
N SER A 277 -19.44 30.12 -3.93
CA SER A 277 -19.47 29.96 -2.48
C SER A 277 -18.99 28.56 -2.06
N ARG A 278 -18.20 28.49 -0.98
CA ARG A 278 -17.72 27.24 -0.38
C ARG A 278 -18.85 26.24 -0.07
N LYS A 279 -20.06 26.73 0.20
CA LYS A 279 -21.24 25.90 0.47
C LYS A 279 -21.55 24.93 -0.67
N PHE A 280 -21.42 25.38 -1.92
CA PHE A 280 -21.66 24.54 -3.10
C PHE A 280 -20.53 23.53 -3.30
N LEU A 281 -19.27 23.96 -3.15
CA LEU A 281 -18.11 23.06 -3.27
C LEU A 281 -18.16 21.94 -2.22
N ALA A 282 -18.48 22.28 -0.96
CA ALA A 282 -18.57 21.33 0.13
C ALA A 282 -19.78 20.39 0.02
N CYS A 283 -20.88 20.79 -0.64
CA CYS A 283 -22.08 19.95 -0.68
C CYS A 283 -21.94 18.70 -1.56
N ARG A 284 -20.94 18.64 -2.45
CA ARG A 284 -20.70 17.49 -3.33
C ARG A 284 -19.74 16.46 -2.75
N LEU A 285 -19.16 16.74 -1.58
CA LEU A 285 -18.44 15.75 -0.80
C LEU A 285 -19.35 15.23 0.29
N THR A 286 -19.42 13.91 0.45
CA THR A 286 -20.12 13.31 1.58
C THR A 286 -19.40 13.64 2.89
N PRO A 287 -20.07 13.57 4.04
CA PRO A 287 -19.45 13.89 5.34
C PRO A 287 -18.19 13.06 5.64
N ASP A 288 -18.18 11.78 5.24
CA ASP A 288 -17.02 10.90 5.45
C ASP A 288 -15.83 11.31 4.56
N MET A 289 -16.07 11.65 3.28
CA MET A 289 -15.03 12.16 2.38
C MET A 289 -14.41 13.45 2.93
N GLU A 290 -15.26 14.38 3.38
CA GLU A 290 -14.83 15.65 3.97
C GLU A 290 -14.00 15.44 5.24
N THR A 291 -14.46 14.57 6.15
CA THR A 291 -13.75 14.24 7.39
C THR A 291 -12.36 13.66 7.09
N LYS A 292 -12.27 12.71 6.15
CA LYS A 292 -11.00 12.07 5.77
C LYS A 292 -10.05 13.04 5.08
N LEU A 293 -10.54 13.87 4.16
CA LEU A 293 -9.69 14.89 3.52
C LEU A 293 -9.20 15.94 4.50
N LEU A 294 -10.07 16.45 5.37
CA LEU A 294 -9.68 17.42 6.39
C LEU A 294 -8.64 16.82 7.34
N PHE A 295 -8.81 15.56 7.76
CA PHE A 295 -7.81 14.85 8.54
C PHE A 295 -6.47 14.74 7.82
N MET A 296 -6.48 14.36 6.53
CA MET A 296 -5.26 14.33 5.70
C MET A 296 -4.57 15.69 5.65
N THR A 297 -5.31 16.79 5.47
CA THR A 297 -4.73 18.14 5.35
C THR A 297 -4.42 18.85 6.66
N SER A 298 -4.70 18.24 7.82
CA SER A 298 -4.50 18.88 9.13
C SER A 298 -3.76 18.04 10.16
N ARG A 299 -3.71 16.70 9.99
CA ARG A 299 -3.14 15.77 10.97
C ARG A 299 -2.10 14.82 10.38
N VAL A 300 -2.17 14.52 9.08
CA VAL A 300 -1.24 13.60 8.44
C VAL A 300 0.02 14.35 8.06
N ARG A 301 1.17 13.84 8.50
CA ARG A 301 2.46 14.38 8.13
C ARG A 301 2.82 14.04 6.69
N PHE A 302 3.46 14.97 6.00
CA PHE A 302 4.01 14.78 4.67
C PHE A 302 5.10 13.70 4.71
N GLY A 303 5.03 12.76 3.77
CA GLY A 303 5.76 11.50 3.76
C GLY A 303 5.00 10.31 4.34
N GLN A 304 3.93 10.53 5.11
CA GLN A 304 3.14 9.46 5.76
C GLN A 304 1.73 9.28 5.18
N GLN A 305 1.47 9.88 4.01
CA GLN A 305 0.14 9.90 3.40
C GLN A 305 -0.27 8.62 2.67
N LYS A 306 0.68 7.74 2.28
CA LYS A 306 0.44 6.61 1.37
C LYS A 306 -0.75 5.75 1.80
N ARG A 307 -0.78 5.30 3.05
CA ARG A 307 -1.87 4.46 3.57
C ARG A 307 -3.23 5.16 3.55
N TYR A 308 -3.27 6.46 3.85
CA TYR A 308 -4.52 7.24 3.84
C TYR A 308 -5.01 7.45 2.41
N GLN A 309 -4.10 7.69 1.47
CA GLN A 309 -4.39 7.75 0.03
C GLN A 309 -4.94 6.41 -0.46
N ASP A 310 -4.30 5.29 -0.12
CA ASP A 310 -4.74 3.96 -0.52
C ASP A 310 -6.13 3.62 0.03
N TRP A 311 -6.40 3.95 1.30
CA TRP A 311 -7.73 3.78 1.89
C TRP A 311 -8.79 4.62 1.20
N PHE A 312 -8.49 5.89 0.94
CA PHE A 312 -9.40 6.79 0.25
C PHE A 312 -9.63 6.33 -1.19
N GLN A 313 -8.58 5.95 -1.90
CA GLN A 313 -8.63 5.48 -3.28
C GLN A 313 -9.46 4.20 -3.40
N ARG A 314 -9.21 3.22 -2.53
CA ARG A 314 -9.94 1.95 -2.52
C ARG A 314 -11.44 2.17 -2.33
N GLN A 315 -11.80 3.08 -1.42
CA GLN A 315 -13.19 3.33 -1.08
C GLN A 315 -13.92 4.22 -2.09
N TYR A 316 -13.24 5.21 -2.67
CA TYR A 316 -13.92 6.30 -3.39
C TYR A 316 -13.47 6.50 -4.84
N LEU A 317 -12.32 5.98 -5.26
CA LEU A 317 -11.69 6.33 -6.54
C LEU A 317 -11.27 5.11 -7.38
N SER A 318 -11.71 3.91 -7.01
CA SER A 318 -11.28 2.62 -7.56
C SER A 318 -12.11 2.13 -8.75
N THR A 319 -13.26 2.74 -9.04
CA THR A 319 -14.14 2.32 -10.15
C THR A 319 -14.06 3.28 -11.35
N PRO A 320 -14.40 2.83 -12.57
CA PRO A 320 -14.52 3.72 -13.73
C PRO A 320 -15.52 4.87 -13.51
N ASP A 321 -16.65 4.61 -12.85
CA ASP A 321 -17.68 5.62 -12.57
C ASP A 321 -17.19 6.70 -11.58
N SER A 322 -16.27 6.32 -10.68
CA SER A 322 -15.71 7.24 -9.68
C SER A 322 -14.76 8.30 -10.24
N GLN A 323 -14.43 8.25 -11.53
CA GLN A 323 -13.54 9.22 -12.16
C GLN A 323 -14.08 10.66 -12.08
N SER A 324 -15.40 10.84 -12.16
CA SER A 324 -16.03 12.17 -12.07
C SER A 324 -15.83 12.86 -10.71
N LEU A 325 -15.71 12.08 -9.62
CA LEU A 325 -15.55 12.59 -8.25
C LEU A 325 -14.27 13.40 -8.05
N ARG A 326 -13.20 13.10 -8.82
CA ARG A 326 -11.90 13.79 -8.71
C ARG A 326 -12.03 15.29 -8.90
N CYS A 327 -12.92 15.72 -9.79
CA CYS A 327 -13.17 17.15 -10.03
C CYS A 327 -13.73 17.83 -8.78
N ASP A 328 -14.66 17.19 -8.07
CA ASP A 328 -15.26 17.76 -6.87
C ASP A 328 -14.24 17.83 -5.73
N LEU A 329 -13.41 16.80 -5.56
CA LEU A 329 -12.32 16.78 -4.59
C LEU A 329 -11.30 17.89 -4.86
N ILE A 330 -10.89 18.09 -6.12
CA ILE A 330 -9.97 19.17 -6.51
C ILE A 330 -10.57 20.53 -6.20
N ARG A 331 -11.82 20.79 -6.61
CA ARG A 331 -12.49 22.06 -6.31
C ARG A 331 -12.65 22.30 -4.81
N TYR A 332 -12.92 21.24 -4.04
CA TYR A 332 -12.99 21.32 -2.59
C TYR A 332 -11.64 21.68 -1.95
N ILE A 333 -10.56 21.00 -2.35
CA ILE A 333 -9.20 21.27 -1.81
C ILE A 333 -8.75 22.70 -2.14
N CYS A 334 -9.00 23.18 -3.36
CA CYS A 334 -8.65 24.54 -3.77
C CYS A 334 -9.52 25.62 -3.08
N GLY A 335 -10.85 25.46 -3.13
CA GLY A 335 -11.79 26.52 -2.73
C GLY A 335 -12.25 26.49 -1.28
N VAL A 336 -12.15 25.34 -0.59
CA VAL A 336 -12.66 25.15 0.78
C VAL A 336 -11.54 24.97 1.79
N VAL A 337 -10.56 24.11 1.50
CA VAL A 337 -9.47 23.81 2.45
C VAL A 337 -8.41 24.91 2.38
N HIS A 338 -8.47 25.86 3.31
CA HIS A 338 -7.49 26.93 3.48
C HIS A 338 -6.79 26.76 4.84
N PRO A 339 -5.63 26.06 4.89
CA PRO A 339 -4.90 25.81 6.13
C PRO A 339 -4.42 27.11 6.79
N SER A 340 -4.26 27.12 8.12
CA SER A 340 -3.63 28.23 8.83
C SER A 340 -2.13 28.31 8.53
N ASN A 341 -1.53 29.46 8.78
CA ASN A 341 -0.09 29.65 8.60
C ASN A 341 0.74 28.64 9.40
N GLU A 342 0.30 28.29 10.62
CA GLU A 342 0.94 27.24 11.45
C GLU A 342 0.96 25.89 10.74
N VAL A 343 -0.11 25.52 10.04
CA VAL A 343 -0.17 24.27 9.28
C VAL A 343 0.69 24.37 8.01
N LEU A 344 0.67 25.51 7.32
CA LEU A 344 1.47 25.74 6.11
C LEU A 344 2.98 25.70 6.38
N SER A 345 3.43 26.15 7.56
CA SER A 345 4.84 26.11 7.98
C SER A 345 5.25 24.81 8.67
N SER A 346 4.35 23.83 8.79
CA SER A 346 4.60 22.55 9.47
C SER A 346 4.94 21.43 8.50
N ASP A 347 5.20 20.23 9.04
CA ASP A 347 5.40 19.00 8.27
C ASP A 347 4.08 18.30 7.88
N ILE A 348 2.93 18.99 7.95
CA ILE A 348 1.63 18.44 7.54
C ILE A 348 1.52 18.32 6.02
N LEU A 349 0.85 17.26 5.55
CA LEU A 349 0.61 16.96 4.15
C LEU A 349 0.00 18.18 3.42
N PRO A 350 0.74 18.80 2.48
CA PRO A 350 0.28 19.99 1.82
C PRO A 350 -0.77 19.68 0.75
N ARG A 351 -1.60 20.68 0.45
CA ARG A 351 -2.71 20.56 -0.52
C ARG A 351 -2.24 20.15 -1.90
N TRP A 352 -1.12 20.72 -2.37
CA TRP A 352 -0.56 20.41 -3.68
C TRP A 352 -0.19 18.93 -3.81
N ALA A 353 0.29 18.27 -2.74
CA ALA A 353 0.64 16.86 -2.79
C ALA A 353 -0.60 15.97 -2.97
N ILE A 354 -1.74 16.36 -2.35
CA ILE A 354 -3.02 15.66 -2.54
C ILE A 354 -3.52 15.86 -3.97
N ILE A 355 -3.44 17.08 -4.52
CA ILE A 355 -3.82 17.36 -5.92
C ILE A 355 -2.95 16.55 -6.88
N GLY A 356 -1.63 16.52 -6.67
CA GLY A 356 -0.70 15.71 -7.46
C GLY A 356 -1.11 14.24 -7.49
N TRP A 357 -1.40 13.66 -6.33
CA TRP A 357 -1.94 12.30 -6.23
C TRP A 357 -3.28 12.13 -6.96
N LEU A 358 -4.25 13.02 -6.78
CA LEU A 358 -5.54 12.91 -7.47
C LEU A 358 -5.38 12.93 -9.00
N LEU A 359 -4.46 13.75 -9.52
CA LEU A 359 -4.13 13.79 -10.95
C LEU A 359 -3.53 12.46 -11.43
N THR A 360 -2.63 11.83 -10.67
CA THR A 360 -2.04 10.54 -11.06
C THR A 360 -3.03 9.38 -11.00
N THR A 361 -4.09 9.49 -10.20
CA THR A 361 -5.13 8.46 -10.16
C THR A 361 -6.13 8.51 -11.33
N CYS A 362 -6.05 9.49 -12.23
CA CYS A 362 -6.96 9.58 -13.38
C CYS A 362 -6.70 8.44 -14.36
N THR A 363 -7.72 7.62 -14.67
CA THR A 363 -7.57 6.47 -15.58
C THR A 363 -8.06 6.73 -17.00
N SER A 364 -8.62 7.92 -17.26
CA SER A 364 -9.07 8.32 -18.60
C SER A 364 -8.66 9.75 -18.93
N ASN A 365 -8.43 10.01 -20.22
CA ASN A 365 -8.08 11.34 -20.73
C ASN A 365 -9.18 12.38 -20.45
N VAL A 366 -10.45 11.97 -20.50
CA VAL A 366 -11.59 12.85 -20.18
C VAL A 366 -11.53 13.27 -18.71
N ALA A 367 -11.33 12.32 -17.80
CA ALA A 367 -11.21 12.60 -16.37
C ALA A 367 -9.99 13.49 -16.07
N ALA A 368 -8.83 13.19 -16.66
CA ALA A 368 -7.62 13.98 -16.51
C ALA A 368 -7.81 15.42 -17.03
N SER A 369 -8.48 15.60 -18.17
CA SER A 369 -8.74 16.93 -18.75
C SER A 369 -9.71 17.74 -17.89
N ASN A 370 -10.78 17.10 -17.40
CA ASN A 370 -11.73 17.73 -16.48
C ASN A 370 -11.07 18.08 -15.13
N ALA A 371 -10.17 17.24 -14.63
CA ALA A 371 -9.41 17.48 -13.40
C ALA A 371 -8.46 18.68 -13.55
N LYS A 372 -7.73 18.79 -14.68
CA LYS A 372 -6.89 19.95 -14.99
C LYS A 372 -7.72 21.23 -15.09
N LEU A 373 -8.86 21.17 -15.78
CA LEU A 373 -9.76 22.32 -15.87
C LEU A 373 -10.31 22.72 -14.49
N ALA A 374 -10.69 21.76 -13.65
CA ALA A 374 -11.14 22.03 -12.29
C ALA A 374 -10.04 22.68 -11.42
N LEU A 375 -8.78 22.27 -11.60
CA LEU A 375 -7.62 22.83 -10.91
C LEU A 375 -7.35 24.29 -11.35
N PHE A 376 -7.46 24.57 -12.64
CA PHE A 376 -7.25 25.92 -13.21
C PHE A 376 -8.52 26.79 -13.23
N TYR A 377 -9.65 26.31 -12.72
CA TYR A 377 -10.94 27.00 -12.91
C TYR A 377 -10.98 28.42 -12.29
N ASP A 378 -10.32 28.59 -11.14
CA ASP A 378 -10.21 29.91 -10.48
C ASP A 378 -9.13 30.80 -11.11
N TRP A 379 -8.27 30.26 -11.98
CA TRP A 379 -7.26 31.04 -12.70
C TRP A 379 -7.86 31.81 -13.88
N LEU A 380 -8.84 31.22 -14.56
CA LEU A 380 -9.37 31.72 -15.84
C LEU A 380 -9.86 33.17 -15.75
N PHE A 381 -10.51 33.57 -14.66
CA PHE A 381 -11.04 34.93 -14.47
C PHE A 381 -10.59 35.52 -13.13
N PHE A 382 -9.37 35.18 -12.71
CA PHE A 382 -8.83 35.58 -11.41
C PHE A 382 -8.76 37.10 -11.26
N ASN A 383 -9.33 37.58 -10.16
CA ASN A 383 -9.23 38.98 -9.74
C ASN A 383 -8.62 39.05 -8.33
N PRO A 384 -7.43 39.66 -8.15
CA PRO A 384 -6.75 39.70 -6.85
C PRO A 384 -7.51 40.45 -5.75
N GLU A 385 -8.50 41.29 -6.11
CA GLU A 385 -9.36 41.98 -5.13
C GLU A 385 -10.49 41.08 -4.58
N LYS A 386 -10.86 40.02 -5.30
CA LYS A 386 -12.03 39.18 -4.99
C LYS A 386 -11.68 37.72 -4.68
N ASP A 387 -10.71 37.19 -5.41
CA ASP A 387 -10.26 35.81 -5.36
C ASP A 387 -9.06 35.66 -4.41
N SER A 388 -8.96 34.51 -3.77
CA SER A 388 -7.88 34.24 -2.81
C SER A 388 -6.71 33.55 -3.49
N ILE A 389 -5.48 33.91 -3.10
CA ILE A 389 -4.26 33.18 -3.46
C ILE A 389 -4.38 31.68 -3.16
N MET A 390 -5.10 31.32 -2.09
CA MET A 390 -5.30 29.92 -1.67
C MET A 390 -6.04 29.07 -2.71
N ASN A 391 -6.79 29.68 -3.64
CA ASN A 391 -7.50 28.95 -4.69
C ASN A 391 -6.59 28.59 -5.87
N ILE A 392 -5.54 29.38 -6.12
CA ILE A 392 -4.66 29.22 -7.28
C ILE A 392 -3.30 28.60 -6.92
N GLU A 393 -2.82 28.77 -5.68
CA GLU A 393 -1.53 28.23 -5.25
C GLU A 393 -1.35 26.71 -5.44
N PRO A 394 -2.39 25.84 -5.30
CA PRO A 394 -2.15 24.40 -5.39
C PRO A 394 -1.65 24.00 -6.78
N ALA A 395 -2.12 24.67 -7.85
CA ALA A 395 -1.72 24.35 -9.21
C ALA A 395 -0.24 24.68 -9.47
N ILE A 396 0.20 25.87 -9.04
CA ILE A 396 1.60 26.29 -9.23
C ILE A 396 2.57 25.48 -8.36
N LEU A 397 2.17 25.12 -7.14
CA LEU A 397 2.98 24.31 -6.24
C LEU A 397 3.07 22.86 -6.70
N VAL A 398 2.01 22.28 -7.29
CA VAL A 398 2.11 20.98 -7.98
C VAL A 398 3.15 21.07 -9.09
N MET A 399 3.06 22.06 -9.97
CA MET A 399 4.01 22.25 -11.06
C MET A 399 5.45 22.39 -10.55
N HIS A 400 5.67 23.17 -9.50
CA HIS A 400 6.99 23.38 -8.91
C HIS A 400 7.56 22.10 -8.29
N HIS A 401 6.82 21.46 -7.37
CA HIS A 401 7.30 20.30 -6.63
C HIS A 401 7.33 19.01 -7.45
N SER A 402 6.57 18.92 -8.55
CA SER A 402 6.64 17.79 -9.49
C SER A 402 7.81 17.89 -10.47
N MET A 403 8.41 19.07 -10.70
CA MET A 403 9.48 19.24 -11.71
C MET A 403 10.68 18.29 -11.51
N LYS A 404 11.05 18.00 -10.26
CA LYS A 404 12.16 17.09 -9.94
C LYS A 404 11.76 15.61 -10.03
N PRO A 405 10.73 15.12 -9.30
CA PRO A 405 10.37 13.70 -9.29
C PRO A 405 9.53 13.24 -10.51
N HIS A 406 8.76 14.15 -11.12
CA HIS A 406 7.73 13.85 -12.12
C HIS A 406 7.56 15.00 -13.14
N PRO A 407 8.55 15.25 -14.00
CA PRO A 407 8.51 16.39 -14.94
C PRO A 407 7.29 16.37 -15.88
N ALA A 408 6.77 15.18 -16.22
CA ALA A 408 5.57 15.03 -17.05
C ALA A 408 4.31 15.70 -16.45
N ILE A 409 4.14 15.69 -15.13
CA ILE A 409 3.00 16.36 -14.46
C ILE A 409 3.10 17.88 -14.68
N THR A 410 4.30 18.43 -14.49
CA THR A 410 4.54 19.85 -14.70
C THR A 410 4.35 20.24 -16.16
N ALA A 411 4.91 19.47 -17.08
CA ALA A 411 4.79 19.71 -18.51
C ALA A 411 3.32 19.73 -18.95
N THR A 412 2.51 18.74 -18.54
CA THR A 412 1.11 18.66 -18.95
C THR A 412 0.23 19.76 -18.36
N LEU A 413 0.55 20.26 -17.15
CA LEU A 413 -0.18 21.38 -16.55
C LEU A 413 0.18 22.72 -17.20
N LEU A 414 1.46 22.93 -17.55
CA LEU A 414 1.90 24.12 -18.28
C LEU A 414 1.33 24.13 -19.70
N ASP A 415 1.36 23.01 -20.42
CA ASP A 415 0.73 22.87 -21.74
C ASP A 415 -0.77 23.15 -21.68
N PHE A 416 -1.48 22.56 -20.70
CA PHE A 416 -2.89 22.82 -20.48
C PHE A 416 -3.17 24.31 -20.22
N MET A 417 -2.39 24.97 -19.35
CA MET A 417 -2.53 26.39 -19.04
C MET A 417 -2.35 27.26 -20.30
N CYS A 418 -1.39 26.96 -21.17
CA CYS A 418 -1.21 27.69 -22.42
C CYS A 418 -2.36 27.46 -23.41
N ARG A 419 -2.82 26.21 -23.54
CA ARG A 419 -3.88 25.84 -24.50
C ARG A 419 -5.26 26.27 -24.05
N ILE A 420 -5.55 26.32 -22.75
CA ILE A 420 -6.89 26.68 -22.27
C ILE A 420 -7.21 28.17 -22.49
N ILE A 421 -6.20 29.04 -22.57
CA ILE A 421 -6.37 30.49 -22.77
C ILE A 421 -7.17 30.82 -24.05
N PRO A 422 -6.74 30.39 -25.26
CA PRO A 422 -7.50 30.66 -26.48
C PRO A 422 -8.72 29.75 -26.65
N ASN A 423 -8.77 28.59 -25.99
CA ASN A 423 -9.76 27.56 -26.27
C ASN A 423 -10.93 27.49 -25.27
N PHE A 424 -10.82 28.07 -24.07
CA PHE A 424 -11.89 27.98 -23.06
C PHE A 424 -13.21 28.57 -23.57
N TYR A 425 -13.16 29.80 -24.05
CA TYR A 425 -14.25 30.45 -24.79
C TYR A 425 -13.63 31.56 -25.65
N PRO A 426 -13.42 31.33 -26.96
CA PRO A 426 -12.64 32.24 -27.81
C PRO A 426 -13.08 33.71 -27.76
N PRO A 427 -14.38 34.07 -27.69
CA PRO A 427 -14.79 35.47 -27.56
C PRO A 427 -14.32 36.18 -26.28
N LEU A 428 -13.93 35.42 -25.24
CA LEU A 428 -13.39 35.95 -23.98
C LEU A 428 -11.91 35.61 -23.79
N GLU A 429 -11.17 35.21 -24.82
CA GLU A 429 -9.74 34.88 -24.74
C GLU A 429 -8.93 35.97 -24.00
N ALA A 430 -9.16 37.25 -24.31
CA ALA A 430 -8.46 38.36 -23.66
C ALA A 430 -8.70 38.40 -22.13
N HIS A 431 -9.91 38.09 -21.68
CA HIS A 431 -10.24 38.02 -20.26
C HIS A 431 -9.58 36.81 -19.60
N VAL A 432 -9.55 35.67 -20.30
CA VAL A 432 -8.91 34.44 -19.81
C VAL A 432 -7.41 34.63 -19.66
N ARG A 433 -6.76 35.21 -20.68
CA ARG A 433 -5.34 35.57 -20.65
C ARG A 433 -5.04 36.51 -19.49
N GLN A 434 -5.88 37.53 -19.28
CA GLN A 434 -5.71 38.47 -18.16
C GLN A 434 -5.87 37.78 -16.80
N GLY A 435 -6.84 36.86 -16.64
CA GLY A 435 -7.02 36.09 -15.41
C GLY A 435 -5.79 35.24 -15.08
N VAL A 436 -5.27 34.49 -16.06
CA VAL A 436 -4.04 33.69 -15.86
C VAL A 436 -2.84 34.59 -15.57
N PHE A 437 -2.69 35.70 -16.29
CA PHE A 437 -1.62 36.68 -16.02
C PHE A 437 -1.72 37.24 -14.59
N ASN A 438 -2.91 37.68 -14.17
CA ASN A 438 -3.14 38.17 -12.80
C ASN A 438 -2.81 37.09 -11.76
N SER A 439 -3.15 35.83 -12.03
CA SER A 439 -2.85 34.70 -11.14
C SER A 439 -1.34 34.55 -10.96
N LEU A 440 -0.58 34.54 -12.05
CA LEU A 440 0.89 34.41 -12.03
C LEU A 440 1.56 35.61 -11.33
N THR A 441 1.12 36.83 -11.63
CA THR A 441 1.60 38.04 -10.94
C THR A 441 1.33 37.96 -9.44
N HIS A 442 0.12 37.56 -9.04
CA HIS A 442 -0.25 37.49 -7.63
C HIS A 442 0.51 36.39 -6.87
N ILE A 443 0.82 35.27 -7.53
CA ILE A 443 1.69 34.20 -7.01
C ILE A 443 3.09 34.74 -6.66
N VAL A 444 3.66 35.58 -7.54
CA VAL A 444 4.96 36.22 -7.32
C VAL A 444 4.89 37.27 -6.22
N GLU A 445 3.88 38.15 -6.25
CA GLU A 445 3.65 39.18 -5.22
C GLU A 445 3.50 38.58 -3.82
N LYS A 446 2.78 37.46 -3.71
CA LYS A 446 2.57 36.75 -2.44
C LYS A 446 3.70 35.80 -2.07
N ARG A 447 4.76 35.73 -2.88
CA ARG A 447 5.93 34.87 -2.68
C ARG A 447 5.59 33.39 -2.52
N VAL A 448 4.50 32.92 -3.15
CA VAL A 448 4.23 31.47 -3.26
C VAL A 448 5.34 30.83 -4.12
N LEU A 449 5.76 31.52 -5.18
CA LEU A 449 7.05 31.33 -5.83
C LEU A 449 7.69 32.70 -6.03
N ALA A 450 8.95 32.87 -5.61
CA ALA A 450 9.66 34.14 -5.76
C ALA A 450 9.89 34.51 -7.23
N HIS A 451 10.16 33.52 -8.08
CA HIS A 451 10.41 33.71 -9.51
C HIS A 451 9.80 32.56 -10.32
N LEU A 452 9.22 32.89 -11.48
CA LEU A 452 8.61 31.92 -12.39
C LEU A 452 9.57 31.40 -13.47
N ALA A 453 10.61 32.16 -13.81
CA ALA A 453 11.58 31.78 -14.84
C ALA A 453 12.23 30.38 -14.60
N PRO A 454 12.64 29.99 -13.36
CA PRO A 454 13.18 28.66 -13.10
C PRO A 454 12.20 27.51 -13.35
N LEU A 455 10.90 27.80 -13.34
CA LEU A 455 9.84 26.86 -13.66
C LEU A 455 9.54 26.86 -15.17
N PHE A 456 9.39 28.03 -15.78
CA PHE A 456 8.96 28.19 -17.18
C PHE A 456 10.05 27.89 -18.20
N ASP A 457 11.33 28.14 -17.87
CA ASP A 457 12.48 27.85 -18.74
C ASP A 457 13.35 26.71 -18.19
N ASN A 458 12.73 25.80 -17.43
CA ASN A 458 13.45 24.68 -16.84
C ASN A 458 14.00 23.75 -17.94
N PRO A 459 15.29 23.36 -17.93
CA PRO A 459 15.87 22.49 -18.95
C PRO A 459 15.20 21.11 -19.09
N LYS A 460 14.52 20.63 -18.05
CA LYS A 460 13.76 19.37 -18.08
C LYS A 460 12.45 19.43 -18.87
N LEU A 461 12.00 20.64 -19.23
CA LEU A 461 10.84 20.83 -20.09
C LEU A 461 11.25 20.79 -21.56
N ASP A 462 10.34 20.23 -22.37
CA ASP A 462 10.50 20.22 -23.81
C ASP A 462 10.69 21.65 -24.38
N LYS A 463 11.49 21.76 -25.44
CA LYS A 463 11.85 23.05 -26.05
C LYS A 463 10.64 23.75 -26.66
N GLU A 464 9.71 23.02 -27.27
CA GLU A 464 8.51 23.61 -27.88
C GLU A 464 7.56 24.15 -26.80
N LEU A 465 7.41 23.42 -25.69
CA LEU A 465 6.61 23.88 -24.56
C LEU A 465 7.19 25.17 -23.94
N ARG A 466 8.52 25.26 -23.79
CA ARG A 466 9.18 26.47 -23.32
C ARG A 466 9.03 27.65 -24.29
N ALA A 467 9.11 27.39 -25.59
CA ALA A 467 8.86 28.41 -26.61
C ALA A 467 7.42 28.93 -26.54
N MET A 468 6.43 28.05 -26.37
CA MET A 468 5.02 28.42 -26.20
C MET A 468 4.81 29.28 -24.94
N LEU A 469 5.44 28.92 -23.82
CA LEU A 469 5.39 29.73 -22.59
C LEU A 469 6.01 31.11 -22.79
N ARG A 470 7.14 31.20 -23.51
CA ARG A 470 7.81 32.47 -23.81
C ARG A 470 6.98 33.36 -24.75
N GLU A 471 6.24 32.77 -25.69
CA GLU A 471 5.31 33.49 -26.56
C GLU A 471 4.11 34.03 -25.77
N LYS A 472 3.53 33.22 -24.86
CA LYS A 472 2.35 33.62 -24.08
C LYS A 472 2.69 34.55 -22.92
N PHE A 473 3.83 34.38 -22.28
CA PHE A 473 4.23 35.05 -21.04
C PHE A 473 5.71 35.45 -21.06
N PRO A 474 6.14 36.35 -21.96
CA PRO A 474 7.54 36.78 -22.05
C PRO A 474 8.03 37.44 -20.75
N GLU A 475 7.14 38.08 -19.99
CA GLU A 475 7.46 38.80 -18.75
C GLU A 475 7.92 37.86 -17.63
N PHE A 476 7.47 36.60 -17.65
CA PHE A 476 7.79 35.60 -16.63
C PHE A 476 8.92 34.64 -17.02
N CYS A 477 9.40 34.71 -18.28
CA CYS A 477 10.45 33.84 -18.81
C CYS A 477 11.86 34.44 -18.75
N SER A 478 11.99 35.71 -18.35
CA SER A 478 13.28 36.42 -18.28
C SER A 478 13.74 36.50 -16.82
N SER A 479 14.98 36.08 -16.53
CA SER A 479 15.58 36.35 -15.21
C SER A 479 15.76 37.87 -15.04
N PRO A 480 15.40 38.47 -13.90
CA PRO A 480 15.70 39.87 -13.66
C PRO A 480 17.22 40.07 -13.68
N SER A 481 17.70 40.93 -14.58
CA SER A 481 19.07 41.45 -14.51
C SER A 481 19.30 42.06 -13.12
N PRO A 482 20.48 41.91 -12.51
CA PRO A 482 20.77 42.58 -11.24
C PRO A 482 20.60 44.10 -11.43
N PRO A 483 20.01 44.82 -10.46
CA PRO A 483 19.84 46.26 -10.58
C PRO A 483 21.21 46.92 -10.71
N ILE A 484 21.34 47.77 -11.73
CA ILE A 484 22.50 48.65 -11.93
C ILE A 484 22.56 49.59 -10.72
N GLU A 485 23.48 49.32 -9.80
CA GLU A 485 23.82 50.27 -8.76
C GLU A 485 24.42 51.53 -9.40
N VAL A 486 23.68 52.63 -9.25
CA VAL A 486 24.18 53.97 -9.52
C VAL A 486 25.19 54.32 -8.43
N LYS A 487 26.45 54.49 -8.83
CA LYS A 487 27.60 54.97 -8.06
C LYS A 487 27.25 56.09 -7.07
N ILE A 488 27.63 55.90 -5.81
CA ILE A 488 28.08 56.98 -4.92
C ILE A 488 29.42 56.55 -4.31
N GLU A 489 30.40 57.44 -4.38
CA GLU A 489 31.84 57.26 -4.10
C GLU A 489 32.20 57.18 -2.60
N GLU A 490 33.07 56.21 -2.26
CA GLU A 490 34.23 56.18 -1.32
C GLU A 490 34.17 56.73 0.13
N PRO A 491 35.06 56.33 1.09
CA PRO A 491 36.37 55.65 0.92
C PRO A 491 36.70 54.45 1.85
N VAL A 492 37.73 53.70 1.45
CA VAL A 492 38.45 52.59 2.14
C VAL A 492 39.57 53.15 3.05
N PRO A 493 39.98 52.50 4.16
CA PRO A 493 41.13 51.55 4.16
C PRO A 493 40.91 50.36 5.16
N MET A 494 41.62 49.24 5.24
CA MET A 494 42.94 48.79 4.79
C MET A 494 43.02 47.25 4.91
N GLU A 495 43.99 46.67 4.22
CA GLU A 495 44.28 45.26 3.91
C GLU A 495 44.70 44.35 5.09
N MET A 496 44.51 43.03 4.94
CA MET A 496 45.59 42.04 5.11
C MET A 496 45.23 40.71 4.43
N GLU A 497 46.06 40.31 3.46
CA GLU A 497 46.10 39.01 2.80
C GLU A 497 46.65 37.90 3.73
N ASN A 498 46.14 36.66 3.63
CA ASN A 498 46.91 35.54 3.07
C ASN A 498 46.25 34.14 3.11
N HIS A 499 46.40 33.46 1.98
CA HIS A 499 46.58 32.01 1.70
C HIS A 499 45.41 30.99 1.76
N LEU A 500 44.93 30.63 0.55
CA LEU A 500 44.85 29.30 -0.14
C LEU A 500 44.98 28.03 0.76
N GLU A 501 44.17 26.97 0.65
CA GLU A 501 43.74 26.18 -0.53
C GLU A 501 42.42 25.37 -0.31
N LYS A 502 41.68 25.15 -1.42
CA LYS A 502 40.80 24.01 -1.83
C LYS A 502 39.77 23.40 -0.86
N ASP A 503 38.48 23.44 -1.23
CA ASP A 503 37.70 22.22 -1.57
C ASP A 503 36.39 22.53 -2.32
N ASP A 504 35.89 21.53 -3.05
CA ASP A 504 34.72 21.49 -3.94
C ASP A 504 33.35 21.68 -3.23
N GLY A 505 32.42 22.34 -3.94
CA GLY A 505 30.97 22.07 -4.00
C GLY A 505 30.06 22.33 -2.77
N CYS A 506 29.07 23.22 -2.91
CA CYS A 506 27.67 22.91 -2.57
C CYS A 506 26.69 23.99 -3.05
N TYR A 507 25.55 23.55 -3.59
CA TYR A 507 24.38 24.33 -3.96
C TYR A 507 23.71 24.97 -2.74
N ASP A 508 23.38 26.26 -2.84
CA ASP A 508 22.59 26.99 -1.84
C ASP A 508 21.13 26.51 -1.76
N ASN A 509 20.70 26.23 -0.53
CA ASN A 509 19.30 26.07 -0.14
C ASN A 509 18.65 27.45 -0.03
N ALA A 510 17.60 27.71 -0.82
CA ALA A 510 16.70 28.83 -0.58
C ALA A 510 15.47 28.34 0.21
N GLU A 511 15.51 28.50 1.53
CA GLU A 511 14.32 28.44 2.39
C GLU A 511 13.48 29.71 2.23
N ALA A 512 12.16 29.55 2.19
CA ALA A 512 11.21 30.65 2.17
C ALA A 512 11.10 31.26 3.59
N ALA A 513 11.68 32.45 3.78
CA ALA A 513 11.61 33.17 5.04
C ALA A 513 10.37 34.09 5.12
N PHE A 514 9.61 33.96 6.21
CA PHE A 514 8.81 35.04 6.80
C PHE A 514 9.59 35.54 8.04
N SER A 515 9.88 36.84 8.11
CA SER A 515 10.52 37.56 9.25
C SER A 515 9.61 37.49 10.51
N ASP A 516 10.07 37.40 11.78
CA ASP A 516 11.34 37.74 12.45
C ASP A 516 11.59 36.87 13.71
N ASP A 517 12.88 36.74 14.06
CA ASP A 517 13.58 36.53 15.35
C ASP A 517 13.50 35.25 16.22
N GLU A 518 14.73 34.70 16.39
CA GLU A 518 15.36 33.93 17.49
C GLU A 518 15.31 32.39 17.53
N GLU A 519 16.52 31.85 17.28
CA GLU A 519 17.24 30.68 17.81
C GLU A 519 16.87 29.22 17.45
N GLU A 520 17.83 28.63 16.74
CA GLU A 520 17.95 27.22 16.33
C GLU A 520 18.07 26.23 17.50
N LEU A 521 17.45 25.05 17.35
CA LEU A 521 18.02 23.80 17.87
C LEU A 521 17.99 22.69 16.82
N ASN A 522 19.21 22.25 16.51
CA ASN A 522 19.66 21.34 15.48
C ASN A 522 19.21 19.88 15.75
N SER A 523 18.58 19.22 14.78
CA SER A 523 18.48 17.75 14.76
C SER A 523 18.74 17.19 13.36
N LYS A 524 19.92 16.59 13.21
CA LYS A 524 20.36 15.86 12.01
C LYS A 524 19.58 14.55 11.87
N GLY A 525 18.60 14.52 10.96
CA GLY A 525 17.97 13.30 10.46
C GLY A 525 18.29 13.11 8.98
N LYS A 526 18.88 11.97 8.62
CA LYS A 526 19.21 11.60 7.23
C LYS A 526 17.95 11.66 6.35
N LYS A 527 17.97 12.50 5.30
CA LYS A 527 16.94 12.55 4.26
C LYS A 527 16.90 11.19 3.54
N ARG A 528 15.79 10.45 3.66
CA ARG A 528 15.46 9.29 2.83
C ARG A 528 14.80 9.82 1.55
N GLU A 529 15.41 9.58 0.40
CA GLU A 529 14.81 9.87 -0.90
C GLU A 529 13.75 8.82 -1.21
N PHE A 530 12.53 9.25 -1.52
CA PHE A 530 11.45 8.36 -1.93
C PHE A 530 11.24 8.45 -3.44
N ARG A 531 11.22 7.28 -4.08
CA ARG A 531 10.96 7.10 -5.50
C ARG A 531 9.45 7.12 -5.75
N PHE A 532 9.11 7.82 -6.81
CA PHE A 532 7.77 8.19 -7.21
C PHE A 532 7.56 7.44 -8.53
N HIS A 533 6.61 6.50 -8.57
CA HIS A 533 6.43 5.63 -9.75
C HIS A 533 5.92 6.46 -10.94
N PRO A 534 6.58 6.43 -12.12
CA PRO A 534 6.22 7.25 -13.26
C PRO A 534 4.80 6.99 -13.73
N ILE A 535 4.16 8.05 -14.23
CA ILE A 535 3.03 7.96 -15.15
C ILE A 535 3.58 7.28 -16.42
N LYS A 536 2.94 6.20 -16.91
CA LYS A 536 3.23 5.69 -18.27
C LYS A 536 3.01 6.85 -19.24
N GLU A 537 4.09 7.42 -19.76
CA GLU A 537 4.07 8.52 -20.74
C GLU A 537 3.35 8.06 -22.02
N SER A 538 2.53 8.92 -22.61
CA SER A 538 2.06 8.75 -23.98
C SER A 538 3.19 9.14 -24.92
N ILE A 539 3.91 8.15 -25.43
CA ILE A 539 5.06 8.33 -26.33
C ILE A 539 4.57 8.79 -27.70
N VAL A 540 5.15 9.88 -28.20
CA VAL A 540 5.02 10.31 -29.60
C VAL A 540 5.89 9.38 -30.45
N GLU A 541 5.32 8.73 -31.46
CA GLU A 541 6.08 7.89 -32.41
C GLU A 541 6.97 8.78 -33.28
N GLU A 542 8.26 8.85 -32.94
CA GLU A 542 9.30 9.32 -33.85
C GLU A 542 9.46 8.33 -35.01
N PRO A 543 9.65 8.79 -36.26
CA PRO A 543 9.88 7.92 -37.40
C PRO A 543 11.19 7.12 -37.21
N VAL A 544 11.15 5.82 -37.49
CA VAL A 544 12.31 4.92 -37.42
C VAL A 544 13.36 5.36 -38.45
N ASP A 545 14.51 5.86 -37.99
CA ASP A 545 15.64 6.27 -38.84
C ASP A 545 16.83 5.33 -38.64
N ILE A 546 16.98 4.37 -39.56
CA ILE A 546 18.11 3.43 -39.61
C ILE A 546 19.20 3.85 -40.63
N THR A 547 18.99 4.96 -41.33
CA THR A 547 19.92 5.50 -42.35
C THR A 547 21.39 5.57 -41.90
N PRO A 548 21.73 6.01 -40.68
CA PRO A 548 23.14 6.10 -40.25
C PRO A 548 23.84 4.73 -40.11
N PHE A 549 23.09 3.64 -39.95
CA PHE A 549 23.63 2.29 -39.76
C PHE A 549 23.60 1.47 -41.05
N LEU A 550 22.66 1.75 -41.95
CA LEU A 550 22.50 1.05 -43.23
C LEU A 550 23.70 1.18 -44.18
N GLU A 551 24.45 2.29 -44.12
CA GLU A 551 25.62 2.51 -44.99
C GLU A 551 26.85 1.69 -44.57
N GLN A 552 26.84 1.11 -43.36
CA GLN A 552 27.92 0.32 -42.79
C GLN A 552 27.68 -1.19 -42.93
N LEU A 553 26.47 -1.59 -43.37
CA LEU A 553 26.13 -2.99 -43.65
C LEU A 553 26.57 -3.39 -45.06
N ASP A 554 27.01 -4.63 -45.20
CA ASP A 554 27.19 -5.24 -46.51
C ASP A 554 25.89 -5.22 -47.32
N GLU A 555 25.99 -5.06 -48.64
CA GLU A 555 24.82 -4.86 -49.52
C GLU A 555 23.78 -6.00 -49.42
N SER A 556 24.22 -7.24 -49.17
CA SER A 556 23.31 -8.38 -48.94
C SER A 556 22.49 -8.27 -47.64
N LEU A 557 23.10 -7.84 -46.53
CA LEU A 557 22.41 -7.63 -45.26
C LEU A 557 21.56 -6.37 -45.30
N LYS A 558 22.06 -5.30 -45.92
CA LYS A 558 21.37 -4.02 -46.10
C LYS A 558 20.04 -4.20 -46.84
N ASP A 559 20.03 -4.97 -47.92
CA ASP A 559 18.80 -5.28 -48.66
C ASP A 559 17.78 -6.02 -47.79
N LYS A 560 18.22 -7.01 -47.01
CA LYS A 560 17.36 -7.77 -46.08
C LYS A 560 16.81 -6.88 -44.95
N VAL A 561 17.63 -6.02 -44.35
CA VAL A 561 17.19 -5.07 -43.30
C VAL A 561 16.18 -4.05 -43.84
N LEU A 562 16.37 -3.57 -45.08
CA LEU A 562 15.40 -2.71 -45.77
C LEU A 562 14.08 -3.43 -46.11
N GLN A 563 14.14 -4.72 -46.45
CA GLN A 563 12.94 -5.54 -46.63
C GLN A 563 12.21 -5.74 -45.30
N LEU A 564 12.94 -5.96 -44.21
CA LEU A 564 12.39 -6.09 -42.86
C LEU A 564 11.64 -4.82 -42.44
N GLN A 565 12.18 -3.64 -42.76
CA GLN A 565 11.51 -2.35 -42.51
C GLN A 565 10.21 -2.17 -43.33
N LYS A 566 10.15 -2.72 -44.54
CA LYS A 566 9.01 -2.56 -45.47
C LYS A 566 7.91 -3.61 -45.28
N GLY A 567 8.16 -4.66 -44.50
CA GLY A 567 7.19 -5.73 -44.25
C GLY A 567 5.88 -5.20 -43.66
N SER A 568 4.75 -5.55 -44.28
CA SER A 568 3.42 -5.06 -43.91
C SER A 568 2.78 -5.83 -42.74
N ASP A 569 3.19 -7.07 -42.50
CA ASP A 569 2.69 -7.95 -41.44
C ASP A 569 3.80 -8.74 -40.74
N THR A 570 3.48 -9.29 -39.57
CA THR A 570 4.43 -10.00 -38.70
C THR A 570 5.01 -11.25 -39.35
N GLU A 571 4.24 -11.94 -40.19
CA GLU A 571 4.65 -13.18 -40.87
C GLU A 571 5.75 -12.89 -41.91
N ALA A 572 5.55 -11.87 -42.77
CA ALA A 572 6.59 -11.46 -43.72
C ALA A 572 7.86 -10.95 -43.01
N GLN A 573 7.70 -10.22 -41.89
CA GLN A 573 8.84 -9.80 -41.08
C GLN A 573 9.59 -10.99 -40.46
N CYS A 574 8.88 -12.05 -40.06
CA CYS A 574 9.49 -13.29 -39.55
C CYS A 574 10.28 -14.03 -40.64
N GLU A 575 9.75 -14.12 -41.87
CA GLU A 575 10.48 -14.75 -42.99
C GLU A 575 11.80 -14.03 -43.29
N VAL A 576 11.74 -12.69 -43.43
CA VAL A 576 12.95 -11.88 -43.69
C VAL A 576 13.93 -11.97 -42.51
N MET A 577 13.43 -11.97 -41.28
CA MET A 577 14.27 -12.12 -40.08
C MET A 577 14.95 -13.49 -40.02
N GLN A 578 14.28 -14.57 -40.46
CA GLN A 578 14.92 -15.88 -40.59
C GLN A 578 16.03 -15.86 -41.65
N GLU A 579 15.82 -15.20 -42.79
CA GLU A 579 16.88 -15.05 -43.81
C GLU A 579 18.09 -14.23 -43.32
N ILE A 580 17.88 -13.29 -42.40
CA ILE A 580 18.97 -12.56 -41.73
C ILE A 580 19.72 -13.50 -40.78
N VAL A 581 19.01 -14.29 -39.98
CA VAL A 581 19.63 -15.29 -39.08
C VAL A 581 20.42 -16.33 -39.88
N ASP A 582 19.89 -16.84 -40.98
CA ASP A 582 20.57 -17.82 -41.83
C ASP A 582 21.84 -17.23 -42.47
N GLN A 583 21.84 -15.93 -42.83
CA GLN A 583 23.02 -15.22 -43.34
C GLN A 583 24.11 -15.10 -42.27
N VAL A 584 23.73 -14.80 -41.03
CA VAL A 584 24.66 -14.71 -39.88
C VAL A 584 25.30 -16.07 -39.56
N LEU A 585 24.61 -17.16 -39.90
CA LEU A 585 25.07 -18.53 -39.67
C LEU A 585 25.98 -19.08 -40.79
N GLU A 586 26.29 -18.31 -41.84
CA GLU A 586 27.24 -18.72 -42.88
C GLU A 586 28.68 -18.82 -42.34
N GLU A 587 29.47 -19.79 -42.82
CA GLU A 587 30.80 -20.10 -42.26
C GLU A 587 31.83 -18.96 -42.35
N ASP A 588 31.63 -17.99 -43.27
CA ASP A 588 32.54 -16.86 -43.52
C ASP A 588 31.96 -15.50 -43.06
N PHE A 589 31.03 -15.47 -42.10
CA PHE A 589 30.40 -14.22 -41.64
C PHE A 589 31.39 -13.27 -40.94
N ASP A 590 31.40 -12.00 -41.35
CA ASP A 590 32.25 -10.97 -40.75
C ASP A 590 31.69 -10.49 -39.39
N SER A 591 32.41 -10.77 -38.30
CA SER A 591 31.98 -10.40 -36.95
C SER A 591 31.91 -8.89 -36.70
N GLU A 592 32.58 -8.06 -37.51
CA GLU A 592 32.47 -6.60 -37.44
C GLU A 592 31.05 -6.12 -37.84
N GLN A 593 30.34 -6.88 -38.68
CA GLN A 593 28.97 -6.58 -39.11
C GLN A 593 27.92 -6.81 -37.99
N LEU A 594 28.21 -7.61 -36.96
CA LEU A 594 27.27 -7.94 -35.89
C LEU A 594 26.83 -6.71 -35.09
N SER A 595 27.75 -5.81 -34.76
CA SER A 595 27.44 -4.61 -33.97
C SER A 595 26.56 -3.62 -34.75
N VAL A 596 26.81 -3.50 -36.06
CA VAL A 596 26.01 -2.66 -36.97
C VAL A 596 24.61 -3.25 -37.17
N LEU A 597 24.52 -4.57 -37.36
CA LEU A 597 23.25 -5.29 -37.46
C LEU A 597 22.43 -5.16 -36.16
N ALA A 598 23.06 -5.32 -34.99
CA ALA A 598 22.42 -5.12 -33.69
C ALA A 598 21.85 -3.71 -33.53
N SER A 599 22.59 -2.68 -33.98
CA SER A 599 22.14 -1.28 -33.96
C SER A 599 20.93 -1.06 -34.89
N CYS A 600 20.91 -1.70 -36.07
CA CYS A 600 19.75 -1.67 -36.97
C CYS A 600 18.52 -2.33 -36.34
N LEU A 601 18.68 -3.53 -35.76
CA LEU A 601 17.59 -4.27 -35.14
C LEU A 601 17.03 -3.55 -33.91
N GLN A 602 17.87 -2.90 -33.12
CA GLN A 602 17.44 -2.07 -31.98
C GLN A 602 16.46 -0.97 -32.43
N GLU A 603 16.82 -0.20 -33.45
CA GLU A 603 15.98 0.92 -33.90
C GLU A 603 14.72 0.43 -34.63
N LEU A 604 14.81 -0.64 -35.43
CA LEU A 604 13.66 -1.26 -36.08
C LEU A 604 12.62 -1.77 -35.08
N PHE A 605 13.06 -2.45 -34.02
CA PHE A 605 12.17 -3.04 -33.01
C PHE A 605 12.01 -2.16 -31.77
N LYS A 606 12.33 -0.87 -31.82
CA LYS A 606 12.19 0.07 -30.68
C LYS A 606 10.78 0.07 -30.09
N ALA A 607 9.75 -0.09 -30.93
CA ALA A 607 8.35 -0.21 -30.49
C ALA A 607 8.06 -1.53 -29.76
N HIS A 608 8.71 -2.63 -30.15
CA HIS A 608 8.54 -3.94 -29.50
C HIS A 608 8.92 -3.88 -28.02
N PHE A 609 9.96 -3.11 -27.66
CA PHE A 609 10.46 -2.95 -26.30
C PHE A 609 9.70 -1.90 -25.45
N ARG A 610 8.62 -1.31 -25.99
CA ARG A 610 7.79 -0.28 -25.32
C ARG A 610 6.44 -0.80 -24.81
N GLY A 611 6.02 -2.00 -25.22
CA GLY A 611 4.69 -2.57 -24.91
C GLY A 611 4.68 -3.57 -23.75
N GLU A 612 3.49 -3.91 -23.26
CA GLU A 612 3.30 -5.04 -22.34
C GLU A 612 3.54 -6.35 -23.09
N VAL A 613 4.51 -7.13 -22.60
CA VAL A 613 4.96 -8.36 -23.28
C VAL A 613 3.99 -9.50 -23.02
N LEU A 614 3.39 -9.52 -21.83
CA LEU A 614 2.49 -10.58 -21.38
C LEU A 614 1.05 -10.35 -21.88
N PRO A 615 0.41 -11.32 -22.57
CA PRO A 615 -0.98 -11.21 -23.02
C PRO A 615 -1.96 -10.91 -21.88
N GLU A 616 -3.05 -10.18 -22.14
CA GLU A 616 -4.07 -9.86 -21.13
C GLU A 616 -4.68 -11.13 -20.50
N GLU A 617 -4.96 -12.14 -21.32
CA GLU A 617 -5.34 -13.48 -20.86
C GLU A 617 -4.18 -14.45 -21.04
N ILE A 618 -3.70 -15.04 -19.94
CA ILE A 618 -2.59 -16.00 -19.95
C ILE A 618 -3.16 -17.39 -20.26
N THR A 619 -3.12 -17.76 -21.54
CA THR A 619 -3.43 -19.11 -22.03
C THR A 619 -2.20 -19.67 -22.74
N GLU A 620 -2.13 -20.98 -22.88
CA GLU A 620 -1.00 -21.61 -23.59
C GLU A 620 -0.92 -21.19 -25.06
N GLU A 621 -2.06 -20.89 -25.70
CA GLU A 621 -2.11 -20.40 -27.08
C GLU A 621 -1.69 -18.94 -27.19
N SER A 622 -2.18 -18.07 -26.29
CA SER A 622 -1.82 -16.64 -26.30
C SER A 622 -0.35 -16.39 -25.95
N LEU A 623 0.25 -17.24 -25.11
CA LEU A 623 1.68 -17.20 -24.81
C LEU A 623 2.55 -17.63 -26.00
N GLU A 624 2.10 -18.58 -26.82
CA GLU A 624 2.81 -18.94 -28.06
C GLU A 624 2.71 -17.83 -29.11
N GLU A 625 1.55 -17.19 -29.22
CA GLU A 625 1.35 -16.08 -30.13
C GLU A 625 2.25 -14.88 -29.78
N SER A 626 2.40 -14.56 -28.48
CA SER A 626 3.24 -13.44 -28.05
C SER A 626 4.73 -13.64 -28.31
N VAL A 627 5.22 -14.88 -28.26
CA VAL A 627 6.61 -15.24 -28.60
C VAL A 627 6.82 -15.50 -30.10
N GLY A 628 5.79 -15.40 -30.93
CA GLY A 628 5.83 -15.58 -32.39
C GLY A 628 6.34 -14.35 -33.18
N LYS A 629 6.89 -13.34 -32.52
CA LYS A 629 7.36 -12.08 -33.15
C LYS A 629 8.77 -12.22 -33.77
N PRO A 630 9.14 -11.42 -34.79
CA PRO A 630 10.38 -11.60 -35.55
C PRO A 630 11.64 -11.62 -34.69
N LEU A 631 11.75 -10.72 -33.72
CA LEU A 631 12.91 -10.63 -32.81
C LEU A 631 13.16 -11.94 -32.04
N TYR A 632 12.11 -12.67 -31.67
CA TYR A 632 12.22 -13.93 -30.94
C TYR A 632 12.73 -15.09 -31.80
N LEU A 633 12.83 -14.94 -33.13
CA LEU A 633 13.43 -15.95 -34.00
C LEU A 633 14.91 -16.17 -33.72
N ILE A 634 15.63 -15.14 -33.25
CA ILE A 634 17.02 -15.31 -32.81
C ILE A 634 17.06 -16.32 -31.66
N PHE A 635 16.19 -16.16 -30.67
CA PHE A 635 16.09 -17.10 -29.54
C PHE A 635 15.62 -18.48 -29.97
N ARG A 636 14.70 -18.56 -30.93
CA ARG A 636 14.19 -19.83 -31.47
C ARG A 636 15.30 -20.65 -32.13
N ASN A 637 16.08 -20.05 -33.03
CA ASN A 637 17.20 -20.72 -33.70
C ASN A 637 18.27 -21.13 -32.68
N LEU A 638 18.60 -20.23 -31.74
CA LEU A 638 19.53 -20.53 -30.65
C LEU A 638 19.04 -21.71 -29.79
N CYS A 639 17.73 -21.78 -29.49
CA CYS A 639 17.08 -22.90 -28.80
C CYS A 639 17.01 -24.19 -29.63
N GLN A 640 17.39 -24.21 -30.91
CA GLN A 640 17.40 -25.41 -31.76
C GLN A 640 18.84 -25.90 -32.07
N MET A 641 19.86 -25.07 -31.84
CA MET A 641 21.26 -25.39 -32.10
C MET A 641 21.99 -26.09 -30.95
N GLN A 642 22.92 -27.00 -31.26
CA GLN A 642 23.81 -27.59 -30.25
C GLN A 642 24.91 -26.59 -29.84
N GLU A 643 25.31 -26.60 -28.57
CA GLU A 643 26.31 -25.66 -28.00
C GLU A 643 27.69 -25.78 -28.68
N ASP A 644 28.02 -26.97 -29.22
CA ASP A 644 29.29 -27.22 -29.92
C ASP A 644 29.33 -26.69 -31.37
N ASN A 645 28.25 -26.08 -31.86
CA ASN A 645 28.16 -25.53 -33.22
C ASN A 645 28.80 -24.12 -33.27
N SER A 646 29.68 -23.84 -34.23
CA SER A 646 30.27 -22.50 -34.43
C SER A 646 29.21 -21.41 -34.57
N GLY A 647 28.08 -21.72 -35.21
CA GLY A 647 26.95 -20.79 -35.34
C GLY A 647 26.22 -20.49 -34.03
N PHE A 648 26.33 -21.36 -33.01
CA PHE A 648 25.79 -21.09 -31.67
C PHE A 648 26.53 -19.92 -31.01
N SER A 649 27.86 -19.88 -31.14
CA SER A 649 28.68 -18.76 -30.65
C SER A 649 28.34 -17.46 -31.39
N LEU A 650 28.23 -17.51 -32.72
CA LEU A 650 27.92 -16.32 -33.53
C LEU A 650 26.57 -15.68 -33.18
N LEU A 651 25.53 -16.48 -32.92
CA LEU A 651 24.24 -15.94 -32.48
C LEU A 651 24.27 -15.42 -31.04
N LEU A 652 25.09 -16.01 -30.15
CA LEU A 652 25.33 -15.44 -28.82
C LEU A 652 26.07 -14.11 -28.90
N ASP A 653 27.05 -13.97 -29.79
CA ASP A 653 27.76 -12.72 -30.04
C ASP A 653 26.81 -11.64 -30.57
N LEU A 654 25.91 -11.99 -31.51
CA LEU A 654 24.85 -11.09 -31.97
C LEU A 654 23.93 -10.63 -30.83
N LEU A 655 23.50 -11.56 -29.96
CA LEU A 655 22.66 -11.23 -28.80
C LEU A 655 23.40 -10.40 -27.76
N SER A 656 24.70 -10.64 -27.58
CA SER A 656 25.57 -9.87 -26.68
C SER A 656 25.71 -8.42 -27.17
N GLU A 657 25.96 -8.22 -28.47
CA GLU A 657 25.96 -6.89 -29.09
C GLU A 657 24.59 -6.22 -28.97
N LEU A 658 23.50 -6.96 -29.21
CA LEU A 658 22.15 -6.42 -29.06
C LEU A 658 21.83 -6.05 -27.61
N TYR A 659 22.31 -6.81 -26.63
CA TYR A 659 22.12 -6.53 -25.20
C TYR A 659 22.88 -5.27 -24.74
N GLN A 660 24.10 -5.05 -25.25
CA GLN A 660 24.85 -3.81 -24.98
C GLN A 660 24.11 -2.56 -25.47
N LYS A 661 23.37 -2.69 -26.58
CA LYS A 661 22.61 -1.58 -27.17
C LYS A 661 21.20 -1.44 -26.58
N GLN A 662 20.54 -2.57 -26.31
CA GLN A 662 19.18 -2.68 -25.80
C GLN A 662 19.11 -3.70 -24.65
N PRO A 663 19.26 -3.27 -23.38
CA PRO A 663 19.31 -4.18 -22.24
C PRO A 663 18.00 -4.95 -22.01
N LYS A 664 16.86 -4.45 -22.51
CA LYS A 664 15.56 -5.13 -22.35
C LYS A 664 15.52 -6.52 -23.00
N ILE A 665 16.40 -6.80 -23.96
CA ILE A 665 16.47 -8.12 -24.61
C ILE A 665 16.75 -9.25 -23.60
N GLY A 666 17.45 -8.97 -22.48
CA GLY A 666 17.80 -9.97 -21.47
C GLY A 666 16.58 -10.57 -20.77
N TYR A 667 15.67 -9.74 -20.25
CA TYR A 667 14.42 -10.26 -19.66
C TYR A 667 13.40 -10.74 -20.72
N HIS A 668 13.49 -10.26 -21.97
CA HIS A 668 12.73 -10.85 -23.08
C HIS A 668 13.19 -12.27 -23.41
N LEU A 669 14.49 -12.59 -23.26
CA LEU A 669 14.99 -13.96 -23.37
C LEU A 669 14.45 -14.84 -22.24
N LEU A 670 14.47 -14.34 -20.99
CA LEU A 670 13.86 -15.04 -19.85
C LEU A 670 12.36 -15.31 -20.07
N TYR A 671 11.64 -14.34 -20.65
CA TYR A 671 10.25 -14.52 -21.06
C TYR A 671 10.08 -15.60 -22.13
N TYR A 672 10.87 -15.55 -23.20
CA TYR A 672 10.81 -16.53 -24.28
C TYR A 672 11.06 -17.96 -23.76
N LEU A 673 12.09 -18.14 -22.94
CA LEU A 673 12.43 -19.43 -22.33
C LEU A 673 11.31 -19.97 -21.43
N ARG A 674 10.48 -19.09 -20.87
CA ARG A 674 9.33 -19.47 -20.07
C ARG A 674 8.07 -19.73 -20.90
N ALA A 675 7.81 -18.93 -21.92
CA ALA A 675 6.56 -18.94 -22.66
C ALA A 675 6.56 -19.92 -23.85
N SER A 676 7.70 -20.22 -24.46
CA SER A 676 7.78 -21.03 -25.69
C SER A 676 7.83 -22.55 -25.46
N LYS A 677 6.96 -23.29 -26.16
CA LYS A 677 6.94 -24.76 -26.28
C LYS A 677 8.19 -25.32 -26.91
N ILE A 678 8.82 -24.60 -27.85
CA ILE A 678 10.05 -25.06 -28.50
C ILE A 678 11.20 -25.07 -27.50
N ALA A 679 11.27 -24.03 -26.64
CA ALA A 679 12.19 -24.02 -25.51
C ALA A 679 11.86 -25.13 -24.48
N LEU A 680 10.57 -25.41 -24.26
CA LEU A 680 10.10 -26.49 -23.38
C LEU A 680 10.34 -27.91 -23.96
N GLY A 681 10.41 -28.06 -25.29
CA GLY A 681 10.42 -29.34 -26.01
C GLY A 681 11.74 -30.10 -26.01
N ARG A 682 12.89 -29.46 -25.68
CA ARG A 682 14.21 -30.12 -25.64
C ARG A 682 14.30 -31.27 -24.63
N MET A 683 13.43 -31.34 -23.62
CA MET A 683 13.45 -32.44 -22.63
C MET A 683 12.54 -33.63 -22.96
N VAL A 684 11.46 -33.47 -23.75
CA VAL A 684 10.53 -34.61 -23.98
C VAL A 684 11.22 -35.73 -24.79
N LEU A 685 12.14 -35.38 -25.69
CA LEU A 685 12.93 -36.36 -26.45
C LEU A 685 14.05 -37.01 -25.61
N TYR A 686 14.61 -36.32 -24.61
CA TYR A 686 15.64 -36.88 -23.73
C TYR A 686 15.05 -37.72 -22.59
N GLU A 687 13.94 -37.31 -21.97
CA GLU A 687 13.21 -38.15 -21.02
C GLU A 687 12.63 -39.40 -21.70
N SER A 688 12.19 -39.30 -22.96
CA SER A 688 11.81 -40.47 -23.77
C SER A 688 12.99 -41.42 -24.03
N CYS A 689 14.18 -40.90 -24.36
CA CYS A 689 15.37 -41.73 -24.59
C CYS A 689 15.93 -42.36 -23.30
N VAL A 690 15.93 -41.64 -22.17
CA VAL A 690 16.35 -42.19 -20.87
C VAL A 690 15.33 -43.20 -20.35
N CYS A 691 14.03 -43.00 -20.61
CA CYS A 691 12.98 -43.96 -20.28
C CYS A 691 13.03 -45.21 -21.19
N GLN A 692 13.40 -45.10 -22.47
CA GLN A 692 13.58 -46.26 -23.36
C GLN A 692 14.83 -47.09 -23.01
N VAL A 693 15.95 -46.46 -22.63
CA VAL A 693 17.16 -47.19 -22.18
C VAL A 693 16.95 -47.84 -20.81
N CYS A 694 16.19 -47.20 -19.91
CA CYS A 694 15.78 -47.81 -18.63
C CYS A 694 14.71 -48.91 -18.80
N CYS A 695 13.77 -48.78 -19.76
CA CYS A 695 12.79 -49.83 -20.07
C CYS A 695 13.42 -51.09 -20.66
N ALA A 696 14.47 -50.97 -21.49
CA ALA A 696 15.16 -52.12 -22.08
C ALA A 696 15.89 -52.98 -21.02
N ARG A 697 16.31 -52.39 -19.89
CA ARG A 697 16.89 -53.13 -18.75
C ARG A 697 15.85 -53.66 -17.75
N TYR A 698 14.62 -53.14 -17.76
CA TYR A 698 13.56 -53.56 -16.83
C TYR A 698 12.72 -54.74 -17.34
N GLN A 699 12.90 -55.16 -18.61
CA GLN A 699 12.09 -56.21 -19.23
C GLN A 699 12.50 -57.66 -18.88
N VAL A 700 13.41 -57.87 -17.91
CA VAL A 700 13.85 -59.22 -17.48
C VAL A 700 13.31 -59.65 -16.11
N CYS A 701 12.69 -58.76 -15.32
CA CYS A 701 12.28 -59.09 -13.93
C CYS A 701 10.81 -58.80 -13.60
N GLN A 702 9.86 -59.18 -14.47
CA GLN A 702 8.44 -59.30 -14.10
C GLN A 702 8.05 -60.74 -13.79
N VAL A 703 8.36 -61.24 -12.59
CA VAL A 703 7.52 -62.25 -11.93
C VAL A 703 7.48 -61.97 -10.42
N ARG A 704 6.27 -61.61 -9.94
CA ARG A 704 5.74 -61.58 -8.56
C ARG A 704 5.80 -60.29 -7.72
N ALA A 705 4.60 -59.71 -7.62
CA ALA A 705 3.85 -59.39 -6.39
C ALA A 705 3.89 -57.95 -5.80
N ARG A 706 2.75 -57.26 -6.03
CA ARG A 706 1.95 -56.39 -5.13
C ARG A 706 2.66 -55.67 -3.98
N CYS A 707 2.83 -54.34 -4.14
CA CYS A 707 2.50 -53.34 -3.12
C CYS A 707 2.39 -51.95 -3.78
N ALA A 708 1.28 -51.26 -3.54
CA ALA A 708 1.03 -49.89 -4.00
C ALA A 708 1.26 -48.93 -2.82
N VAL A 709 2.35 -48.15 -2.88
CA VAL A 709 2.52 -46.86 -2.17
C VAL A 709 3.48 -46.00 -3.01
N PRO A 710 3.07 -44.82 -3.51
CA PRO A 710 3.96 -43.89 -4.22
C PRO A 710 4.71 -43.01 -3.21
N GLY A 711 6.04 -42.91 -3.30
CA GLY A 711 6.77 -41.88 -2.55
C GLY A 711 8.19 -42.17 -2.05
N VAL A 712 8.92 -43.17 -2.56
CA VAL A 712 10.34 -43.37 -2.18
C VAL A 712 11.14 -43.93 -3.36
N CYS A 713 11.62 -43.06 -4.25
CA CYS A 713 12.71 -43.38 -5.20
C CYS A 713 13.27 -42.08 -5.80
N GLN A 714 14.02 -41.31 -5.00
CA GLN A 714 14.81 -40.19 -5.52
C GLN A 714 16.07 -39.97 -4.66
N VAL A 715 16.87 -41.03 -4.49
CA VAL A 715 18.23 -40.90 -3.98
C VAL A 715 19.07 -41.95 -4.71
N LEU A 716 20.21 -41.51 -5.29
CA LEU A 716 21.25 -42.30 -6.00
C LEU A 716 21.23 -42.18 -7.54
N CYS A 717 21.46 -40.97 -8.03
CA CYS A 717 22.45 -40.76 -9.10
C CYS A 717 23.21 -39.46 -8.78
N PRO A 718 24.56 -39.42 -8.85
CA PRO A 718 25.25 -38.15 -8.86
C PRO A 718 24.80 -37.40 -10.13
N PRO A 719 24.52 -36.09 -10.09
CA PRO A 719 24.18 -35.37 -11.29
C PRO A 719 25.40 -35.40 -12.21
N SER A 720 25.33 -36.19 -13.28
CA SER A 720 26.26 -36.02 -14.40
C SER A 720 26.01 -34.62 -14.95
N LYS A 721 27.08 -33.87 -15.26
CA LYS A 721 27.09 -32.51 -15.83
C LYS A 721 26.41 -32.36 -17.21
N ALA A 722 25.41 -33.18 -17.55
CA ALA A 722 24.84 -33.30 -18.89
C ALA A 722 23.31 -33.10 -18.94
N ALA A 723 22.74 -32.40 -17.96
CA ALA A 723 21.33 -31.98 -17.99
C ALA A 723 21.27 -30.48 -17.65
N LEU A 724 21.65 -29.63 -18.61
CA LEU A 724 21.38 -28.19 -18.53
C LEU A 724 19.86 -27.99 -18.61
N GLY A 725 19.30 -27.36 -17.57
CA GLY A 725 17.88 -27.10 -17.39
C GLY A 725 17.31 -26.09 -18.38
N ARG A 726 16.03 -25.77 -18.23
CA ARG A 726 15.18 -25.00 -19.16
C ARG A 726 15.72 -23.60 -19.45
N MET A 727 16.57 -23.07 -18.56
CA MET A 727 17.19 -21.75 -18.65
C MET A 727 18.72 -21.79 -18.76
N GLY A 728 19.35 -22.94 -19.05
CA GLY A 728 20.80 -23.04 -19.25
C GLY A 728 21.32 -22.16 -20.39
N LEU A 729 20.48 -21.88 -21.39
CA LEU A 729 20.80 -20.95 -22.47
C LEU A 729 21.00 -19.50 -21.96
N TYR A 730 20.26 -19.10 -20.91
CA TYR A 730 20.44 -17.79 -20.30
C TYR A 730 21.80 -17.71 -19.59
N GLU A 731 22.33 -18.82 -19.06
CA GLU A 731 23.69 -18.85 -18.49
C GLU A 731 24.75 -18.64 -19.57
N SER A 732 24.61 -19.31 -20.72
CA SER A 732 25.50 -19.10 -21.88
C SER A 732 25.43 -17.67 -22.40
N PHE A 733 24.21 -17.10 -22.48
CA PHE A 733 24.00 -15.70 -22.83
C PHE A 733 24.69 -14.76 -21.82
N ALA A 734 24.46 -14.94 -20.52
CA ALA A 734 25.06 -14.11 -19.49
C ALA A 734 26.60 -14.15 -19.52
N GLN A 735 27.18 -15.32 -19.79
CA GLN A 735 28.63 -15.50 -19.95
C GLN A 735 29.19 -14.82 -21.21
N ALA A 736 28.40 -14.74 -22.29
CA ALA A 736 28.77 -14.06 -23.53
C ALA A 736 28.64 -12.52 -23.44
N THR A 737 27.92 -12.00 -22.45
CA THR A 737 27.86 -10.55 -22.19
C THR A 737 29.16 -10.02 -21.59
N GLN A 738 29.43 -8.72 -21.74
CA GLN A 738 30.58 -8.05 -21.11
C GLN A 738 30.58 -8.12 -19.57
N LEU A 739 29.45 -8.46 -18.95
CA LEU A 739 29.34 -8.63 -17.50
C LEU A 739 30.03 -9.92 -17.02
N GLY A 740 30.02 -10.99 -17.84
CA GLY A 740 30.67 -12.27 -17.56
C GLY A 740 30.15 -13.05 -16.33
N GLU A 741 29.19 -12.49 -15.58
CA GLU A 741 28.66 -13.05 -14.34
C GLU A 741 27.14 -13.20 -14.40
N LEU A 742 26.67 -14.45 -14.21
CA LEU A 742 25.24 -14.80 -14.22
C LEU A 742 24.42 -14.00 -13.21
N HIS A 743 24.94 -13.84 -11.98
CA HIS A 743 24.25 -13.14 -10.90
C HIS A 743 23.91 -11.71 -11.28
N THR A 744 24.92 -10.94 -11.71
CA THR A 744 24.79 -9.53 -12.06
C THR A 744 23.88 -9.35 -13.26
N CYS A 745 24.02 -10.18 -14.28
CA CYS A 745 23.14 -10.14 -15.46
C CYS A 745 21.68 -10.38 -15.06
N LEU A 746 21.42 -11.41 -14.25
CA LEU A 746 20.08 -11.75 -13.78
C LEU A 746 19.47 -10.63 -12.93
N MET A 747 20.25 -10.01 -12.02
CA MET A 747 19.73 -8.91 -11.20
C MET A 747 19.42 -7.67 -12.05
N MET A 748 20.27 -7.33 -13.03
CA MET A 748 20.02 -6.21 -13.94
C MET A 748 18.78 -6.44 -14.82
N ASP A 749 18.62 -7.63 -15.39
CA ASP A 749 17.47 -7.98 -16.23
C ASP A 749 16.17 -8.00 -15.44
N MET A 750 16.18 -8.56 -14.24
CA MET A 750 15.00 -8.57 -13.36
C MET A 750 14.67 -7.16 -12.86
N LYS A 751 15.68 -6.29 -12.65
CA LYS A 751 15.47 -4.88 -12.31
C LYS A 751 14.83 -4.11 -13.47
N ALA A 752 15.30 -4.33 -14.70
CA ALA A 752 14.71 -3.74 -15.90
C ALA A 752 13.27 -4.21 -16.10
N CYS A 753 13.00 -5.51 -15.93
CA CYS A 753 11.65 -6.06 -15.96
C CYS A 753 10.74 -5.45 -14.88
N GLN A 754 11.26 -5.24 -13.67
CA GLN A 754 10.52 -4.61 -12.57
C GLN A 754 10.11 -3.17 -12.90
N GLU A 755 10.97 -2.40 -13.58
CA GLU A 755 10.70 -1.01 -13.96
C GLU A 755 9.73 -0.92 -15.14
N ASP A 756 9.77 -1.89 -16.06
CA ASP A 756 8.97 -1.89 -17.28
C ASP A 756 7.58 -2.56 -17.11
N ASP A 757 7.53 -3.76 -16.54
CA ASP A 757 6.33 -4.61 -16.47
C ASP A 757 6.33 -5.50 -15.21
N VAL A 758 5.66 -5.00 -14.17
CA VAL A 758 5.48 -5.70 -12.89
C VAL A 758 4.67 -7.00 -13.04
N ARG A 759 3.76 -7.08 -14.03
CA ARG A 759 2.94 -8.26 -14.26
C ARG A 759 3.79 -9.38 -14.87
N LEU A 760 4.66 -9.05 -15.82
CA LEU A 760 5.67 -9.96 -16.35
C LEU A 760 6.64 -10.42 -15.25
N LEU A 761 7.10 -9.49 -14.39
CA LEU A 761 7.97 -9.83 -13.25
C LEU A 761 7.35 -10.92 -12.36
N CYS A 762 6.06 -10.76 -12.00
CA CYS A 762 5.34 -11.74 -11.18
C CYS A 762 5.21 -13.09 -11.90
N PHE A 763 4.95 -13.08 -13.21
CA PHE A 763 4.85 -14.30 -14.02
C PHE A 763 6.20 -15.05 -14.13
N LEU A 764 7.32 -14.32 -14.22
CA LEU A 764 8.67 -14.89 -14.32
C LEU A 764 9.19 -15.41 -12.98
N THR A 765 8.84 -14.74 -11.88
CA THR A 765 9.36 -14.99 -10.52
C THR A 765 9.44 -16.49 -10.16
N PRO A 766 8.37 -17.31 -10.30
CA PRO A 766 8.43 -18.74 -9.98
C PRO A 766 9.54 -19.51 -10.72
N SER A 767 9.73 -19.20 -12.00
CA SER A 767 10.71 -19.88 -12.86
C SER A 767 12.13 -19.50 -12.50
N ILE A 768 12.36 -18.20 -12.27
CA ILE A 768 13.68 -17.66 -11.94
C ILE A 768 14.19 -18.22 -10.60
N TYR A 769 13.34 -18.28 -9.58
CA TYR A 769 13.69 -18.89 -8.30
C TYR A 769 13.91 -20.41 -8.38
N THR A 770 13.27 -21.08 -9.34
CA THR A 770 13.39 -22.54 -9.51
C THR A 770 14.64 -22.93 -10.28
N GLU A 771 14.96 -22.21 -11.35
CA GLU A 771 16.10 -22.53 -12.23
C GLU A 771 17.42 -21.94 -11.69
N PHE A 772 17.40 -20.80 -11.00
CA PHE A 772 18.58 -20.14 -10.44
C PHE A 772 18.52 -20.01 -8.89
N PRO A 773 18.35 -21.12 -8.14
CA PRO A 773 18.17 -21.05 -6.69
C PRO A 773 19.43 -20.55 -5.96
N ASP A 774 20.62 -20.84 -6.48
CA ASP A 774 21.86 -20.41 -5.84
C ASP A 774 22.14 -18.92 -6.00
N GLU A 775 21.63 -18.29 -7.07
CA GLU A 775 21.76 -16.85 -7.27
C GLU A 775 20.66 -16.06 -6.55
N THR A 776 19.44 -16.62 -6.50
CA THR A 776 18.26 -15.91 -5.98
C THR A 776 18.03 -16.09 -4.47
N LEU A 777 18.43 -17.21 -3.88
CA LEU A 777 18.15 -17.53 -2.47
C LEU A 777 19.27 -17.12 -1.51
N ARG A 778 20.42 -16.63 -2.02
CA ARG A 778 21.55 -16.19 -1.19
C ARG A 778 21.43 -14.76 -0.68
N SER A 779 20.74 -13.90 -1.43
CA SER A 779 20.58 -12.47 -1.15
C SER A 779 19.11 -12.07 -1.13
N GLY A 780 18.76 -11.09 -0.31
CA GLY A 780 17.43 -10.48 -0.30
C GLY A 780 17.18 -9.52 -1.47
N GLU A 781 18.12 -9.35 -2.40
CA GLU A 781 18.05 -8.36 -3.47
C GLU A 781 16.87 -8.59 -4.43
N LEU A 782 16.74 -9.78 -5.03
CA LEU A 782 15.60 -10.10 -5.90
C LEU A 782 14.28 -10.05 -5.14
N LEU A 783 14.28 -10.51 -3.88
CA LEU A 783 13.09 -10.42 -3.03
C LEU A 783 12.68 -8.97 -2.82
N ASN A 784 13.63 -8.07 -2.51
CA ASN A 784 13.37 -6.64 -2.33
C ASN A 784 12.82 -6.01 -3.61
N MET A 785 13.42 -6.34 -4.78
CA MET A 785 12.90 -5.89 -6.07
C MET A 785 11.44 -6.29 -6.27
N ILE A 786 11.06 -7.52 -5.92
CA ILE A 786 9.67 -7.97 -6.05
C ILE A 786 8.78 -7.22 -5.05
N VAL A 787 9.10 -7.25 -3.75
CA VAL A 787 8.20 -6.68 -2.72
C VAL A 787 8.05 -5.16 -2.79
N ALA A 788 8.98 -4.46 -3.44
CA ALA A 788 8.93 -3.00 -3.64
C ALA A 788 7.85 -2.55 -4.64
N VAL A 789 7.38 -3.42 -5.55
CA VAL A 789 6.45 -3.04 -6.63
C VAL A 789 5.16 -3.86 -6.69
N ILE A 790 5.11 -5.04 -6.07
CA ILE A 790 3.90 -5.87 -6.10
C ILE A 790 2.73 -5.22 -5.37
N ASP A 791 1.51 -5.53 -5.81
CA ASP A 791 0.29 -5.20 -5.09
C ASP A 791 -0.21 -6.38 -4.22
N SER A 792 -1.33 -6.18 -3.53
CA SER A 792 -1.91 -7.22 -2.67
C SER A 792 -2.46 -8.43 -3.44
N PHE A 793 -2.88 -8.26 -4.70
CA PHE A 793 -3.40 -9.34 -5.53
C PHE A 793 -2.23 -10.22 -6.02
N GLN A 794 -1.17 -9.60 -6.54
CA GLN A 794 0.07 -10.28 -6.94
C GLN A 794 0.75 -10.96 -5.76
N LEU A 795 0.77 -10.34 -4.57
CA LEU A 795 1.24 -10.98 -3.35
C LEU A 795 0.44 -12.26 -3.06
N GLN A 796 -0.89 -12.22 -3.20
CA GLN A 796 -1.74 -13.39 -3.00
C GLN A 796 -1.42 -14.50 -4.00
N GLU A 797 -1.18 -14.17 -5.27
CA GLU A 797 -0.77 -15.14 -6.30
C GLU A 797 0.59 -15.77 -5.96
N LEU A 798 1.59 -14.97 -5.58
CA LEU A 798 2.90 -15.48 -5.18
C LEU A 798 2.81 -16.38 -3.93
N VAL A 799 2.01 -16.00 -2.93
CA VAL A 799 1.71 -16.84 -1.76
C VAL A 799 1.07 -18.16 -2.20
N CYS A 800 0.11 -18.14 -3.12
CA CYS A 800 -0.47 -19.37 -3.69
C CYS A 800 0.59 -20.23 -4.39
N HIS A 801 1.48 -19.63 -5.20
CA HIS A 801 2.57 -20.36 -5.84
C HIS A 801 3.51 -21.02 -4.84
N VAL A 802 3.83 -20.34 -3.74
CA VAL A 802 4.61 -20.93 -2.64
C VAL A 802 3.87 -22.11 -2.02
N MET A 803 2.59 -21.94 -1.68
CA MET A 803 1.80 -23.00 -1.03
C MET A 803 1.56 -24.21 -1.94
N MET A 804 1.50 -24.01 -3.26
CA MET A 804 1.42 -25.08 -4.26
C MET A 804 2.76 -25.80 -4.49
N GLY A 805 3.87 -25.29 -3.94
CA GLY A 805 5.22 -25.81 -4.17
C GLY A 805 5.84 -25.39 -5.51
N ASN A 806 5.25 -24.41 -6.19
CA ASN A 806 5.72 -23.89 -7.47
C ASN A 806 6.75 -22.75 -7.32
N LEU A 807 6.93 -22.23 -6.11
CA LEU A 807 7.86 -21.14 -5.80
C LEU A 807 8.49 -21.37 -4.42
N VAL A 808 9.81 -21.22 -4.33
CA VAL A 808 10.55 -21.20 -3.07
C VAL A 808 11.41 -19.95 -3.07
N MET A 809 11.17 -19.03 -2.14
CA MET A 809 11.89 -17.75 -2.00
C MET A 809 12.81 -17.70 -0.78
N PHE A 810 12.68 -18.66 0.14
CA PHE A 810 13.50 -18.74 1.35
C PHE A 810 14.06 -20.14 1.55
N ARG A 811 15.33 -20.22 1.93
CA ARG A 811 15.97 -21.45 2.44
C ARG A 811 16.34 -21.31 3.91
N LYS A 812 16.43 -22.42 4.62
CA LYS A 812 16.68 -22.44 6.09
C LYS A 812 18.02 -21.80 6.48
N ASP A 813 19.00 -21.80 5.59
CA ASP A 813 20.35 -21.26 5.78
C ASP A 813 20.44 -19.73 5.64
N SER A 814 19.59 -19.14 4.79
CA SER A 814 19.65 -17.74 4.36
C SER A 814 18.52 -16.88 4.93
N VAL A 815 17.37 -17.50 5.26
CA VAL A 815 16.14 -16.81 5.67
C VAL A 815 16.35 -15.83 6.83
N LEU A 816 17.15 -16.17 7.84
CA LEU A 816 17.40 -15.27 8.97
C LEU A 816 18.12 -14.00 8.52
N ASN A 817 19.16 -14.12 7.68
CA ASN A 817 19.92 -12.98 7.18
C ASN A 817 19.06 -12.09 6.27
N ILE A 818 18.24 -12.70 5.41
CA ILE A 818 17.31 -11.99 4.52
C ILE A 818 16.27 -11.22 5.35
N LEU A 819 15.69 -11.84 6.38
CA LEU A 819 14.74 -11.16 7.25
C LEU A 819 15.39 -10.03 8.06
N ILE A 820 16.65 -10.18 8.47
CA ILE A 820 17.41 -9.08 9.11
C ILE A 820 17.64 -7.93 8.11
N GLN A 821 18.04 -8.22 6.88
CA GLN A 821 18.16 -7.21 5.82
C GLN A 821 16.83 -6.50 5.56
N SER A 822 15.71 -7.24 5.64
CA SER A 822 14.38 -6.68 5.41
C SER A 822 13.92 -5.68 6.48
N LEU A 823 14.57 -5.61 7.64
CA LEU A 823 14.19 -4.65 8.69
C LEU A 823 14.38 -3.18 8.27
N ASP A 824 15.23 -2.93 7.28
CA ASP A 824 15.47 -1.60 6.73
C ASP A 824 14.52 -1.24 5.57
N TRP A 825 13.68 -2.19 5.13
CA TRP A 825 12.74 -2.04 4.02
C TRP A 825 11.47 -1.29 4.42
N GLU A 826 10.69 -0.83 3.44
CA GLU A 826 9.45 -0.10 3.69
C GLU A 826 8.39 -0.98 4.39
N THR A 827 7.40 -0.35 5.04
CA THR A 827 6.36 -1.05 5.80
C THR A 827 5.64 -2.15 4.99
N PHE A 828 5.25 -1.85 3.75
CA PHE A 828 4.56 -2.84 2.90
C PHE A 828 5.50 -3.94 2.42
N GLU A 829 6.75 -3.60 2.10
CA GLU A 829 7.80 -4.55 1.72
C GLU A 829 8.06 -5.56 2.84
N GLN A 830 8.15 -5.08 4.09
CA GLN A 830 8.28 -5.93 5.27
C GLN A 830 7.06 -6.84 5.43
N TYR A 831 5.83 -6.31 5.32
CA TYR A 831 4.63 -7.14 5.42
C TYR A 831 4.59 -8.22 4.33
N CYS A 832 4.89 -7.87 3.07
CA CYS A 832 4.97 -8.84 1.97
C CYS A 832 6.01 -9.92 2.25
N THR A 833 7.21 -9.51 2.67
CA THR A 833 8.30 -10.42 3.04
C THR A 833 7.88 -11.40 4.14
N TRP A 834 7.25 -10.90 5.20
CA TRP A 834 6.73 -11.74 6.27
C TRP A 834 5.59 -12.65 5.80
N GLN A 835 4.66 -12.20 4.97
CA GLN A 835 3.60 -13.06 4.42
C GLN A 835 4.16 -14.17 3.52
N LEU A 836 5.11 -13.83 2.64
CA LEU A 836 5.80 -14.80 1.80
C LEU A 836 6.58 -15.81 2.65
N PHE A 837 7.30 -15.36 3.69
CA PHE A 837 7.97 -16.25 4.63
C PHE A 837 6.99 -17.22 5.29
N LEU A 838 5.83 -16.73 5.76
CA LEU A 838 4.82 -17.55 6.44
C LEU A 838 4.09 -18.52 5.51
N ALA A 839 4.08 -18.25 4.20
CA ALA A 839 3.62 -19.20 3.21
C ALA A 839 4.56 -20.41 3.07
N HIS A 840 5.84 -20.26 3.45
CA HIS A 840 6.80 -21.35 3.48
C HIS A 840 6.66 -22.18 4.76
N ASN A 841 6.91 -23.49 4.65
CA ASN A 841 6.95 -24.41 5.79
C ASN A 841 8.30 -24.34 6.54
N ILE A 842 8.76 -23.15 6.91
CA ILE A 842 9.98 -22.94 7.70
C ILE A 842 9.60 -22.76 9.18
N PRO A 843 10.11 -23.60 10.09
CA PRO A 843 9.81 -23.46 11.52
C PRO A 843 10.27 -22.12 12.07
N LEU A 844 9.41 -21.48 12.87
CA LEU A 844 9.68 -20.17 13.48
C LEU A 844 10.96 -20.17 14.34
N GLU A 845 11.31 -21.30 14.93
CA GLU A 845 12.55 -21.50 15.70
C GLU A 845 13.82 -21.22 14.87
N THR A 846 13.76 -21.33 13.54
CA THR A 846 14.89 -21.02 12.66
C THR A 846 15.19 -19.51 12.62
N ILE A 847 14.15 -18.68 12.75
CA ILE A 847 14.25 -17.23 12.62
C ILE A 847 14.12 -16.49 13.95
N ILE A 848 13.83 -17.20 15.05
CA ILE A 848 13.66 -16.59 16.37
C ILE A 848 14.83 -15.72 16.85
N PRO A 849 16.11 -15.95 16.47
CA PRO A 849 17.21 -15.05 16.84
C PRO A 849 17.03 -13.61 16.34
N ILE A 850 16.18 -13.37 15.32
CA ILE A 850 15.88 -12.02 14.84
C ILE A 850 15.32 -11.11 15.93
N LEU A 851 14.69 -11.64 16.98
CA LEU A 851 14.22 -10.87 18.13
C LEU A 851 15.31 -9.99 18.77
N GLN A 852 16.59 -10.37 18.64
CA GLN A 852 17.74 -9.61 19.13
C GLN A 852 18.04 -8.36 18.29
N HIS A 853 17.62 -8.34 17.03
CA HIS A 853 17.75 -7.21 16.11
C HIS A 853 16.53 -6.28 16.14
N LEU A 854 15.41 -6.74 16.72
CA LEU A 854 14.17 -5.97 16.75
C LEU A 854 14.13 -4.92 17.85
N LYS A 855 14.10 -3.65 17.46
CA LYS A 855 13.88 -2.52 18.36
C LYS A 855 12.42 -2.09 18.33
N TYR A 856 11.86 -1.80 19.51
CA TYR A 856 10.43 -1.50 19.67
C TYR A 856 9.92 -0.37 18.76
N LYS A 857 10.64 0.76 18.68
CA LYS A 857 10.21 1.93 17.89
C LYS A 857 10.55 1.85 16.41
N GLU A 858 11.57 1.08 16.03
CA GLU A 858 12.10 1.05 14.65
C GLU A 858 11.48 -0.08 13.82
N HIS A 859 11.07 -1.21 14.43
CA HIS A 859 10.64 -2.40 13.70
C HIS A 859 9.22 -2.90 14.08
N PRO A 860 8.17 -2.05 13.97
CA PRO A 860 6.81 -2.43 14.37
C PRO A 860 6.21 -3.54 13.50
N GLU A 861 6.54 -3.62 12.22
CA GLU A 861 6.02 -4.59 11.26
C GLU A 861 6.44 -6.02 11.64
N ALA A 862 7.75 -6.24 11.76
CA ALA A 862 8.33 -7.52 12.15
C ALA A 862 7.91 -7.95 13.57
N LEU A 863 7.86 -7.02 14.53
CA LEU A 863 7.37 -7.29 15.89
C LEU A 863 5.89 -7.72 15.88
N SER A 864 5.04 -7.03 15.12
CA SER A 864 3.61 -7.38 15.03
C SER A 864 3.40 -8.76 14.41
N CYS A 865 4.13 -9.08 13.34
CA CYS A 865 4.07 -10.39 12.68
C CYS A 865 4.54 -11.50 13.60
N LEU A 866 5.72 -11.35 14.21
CA LEU A 866 6.26 -12.35 15.13
C LEU A 866 5.38 -12.57 16.34
N LEU A 867 4.79 -11.53 16.92
CA LEU A 867 3.90 -11.67 18.07
C LEU A 867 2.68 -12.54 17.74
N LEU A 868 2.08 -12.31 16.56
CA LEU A 868 0.92 -13.07 16.09
C LEU A 868 1.25 -14.53 15.75
N GLN A 869 2.49 -14.80 15.30
CA GLN A 869 2.95 -16.16 14.99
C GLN A 869 3.42 -16.91 16.23
N LEU A 870 4.18 -16.29 17.13
CA LEU A 870 4.56 -16.87 18.42
C LEU A 870 3.33 -17.26 19.26
N ARG A 871 2.24 -16.51 19.15
CA ARG A 871 0.94 -16.85 19.76
C ARG A 871 0.40 -18.21 19.32
N ARG A 872 0.75 -18.69 18.12
CA ARG A 872 0.33 -19.99 17.58
C ARG A 872 1.28 -21.12 17.95
N GLU A 873 2.49 -20.80 18.37
CA GLU A 873 3.54 -21.76 18.71
C GLU A 873 3.48 -22.20 20.17
N LYS A 874 3.88 -23.46 20.40
CA LYS A 874 4.15 -23.98 21.73
C LYS A 874 5.53 -23.45 22.18
N PRO A 875 5.66 -22.86 23.39
CA PRO A 875 6.93 -22.25 23.79
C PRO A 875 8.03 -23.31 23.92
N SER A 876 9.15 -23.12 23.22
CA SER A 876 10.40 -23.85 23.45
C SER A 876 11.33 -23.07 24.38
N GLU A 877 12.31 -23.74 25.00
CA GLU A 877 13.31 -23.08 25.87
C GLU A 877 14.03 -21.95 25.12
N GLU A 878 14.38 -22.15 23.85
CA GLU A 878 15.09 -21.15 23.06
C GLU A 878 14.19 -19.97 22.68
N MET A 879 12.91 -20.19 22.36
CA MET A 879 11.96 -19.10 22.12
C MET A 879 11.78 -18.23 23.37
N VAL A 880 11.58 -18.85 24.53
CA VAL A 880 11.42 -18.14 25.81
C VAL A 880 12.69 -17.36 26.13
N LYS A 881 13.87 -17.96 25.92
CA LYS A 881 15.16 -17.29 26.10
C LYS A 881 15.32 -16.08 25.19
N MET A 882 14.98 -16.17 23.90
CA MET A 882 15.07 -15.05 22.97
C MET A 882 14.08 -13.92 23.30
N VAL A 883 12.86 -14.26 23.72
CA VAL A 883 11.86 -13.30 24.19
C VAL A 883 12.34 -12.55 25.44
N LEU A 884 12.88 -13.26 26.44
CA LEU A 884 13.41 -12.66 27.66
C LEU A 884 14.71 -11.87 27.43
N SER A 885 15.45 -12.17 26.36
CA SER A 885 16.70 -11.46 26.02
C SER A 885 16.46 -10.05 25.48
N ARG A 886 15.21 -9.68 25.18
CA ARG A 886 14.84 -8.32 24.75
C ARG A 886 14.94 -7.33 25.92
N PRO A 887 15.44 -6.10 25.71
CA PRO A 887 15.51 -5.07 26.75
C PRO A 887 14.14 -4.79 27.38
N CYS A 888 14.11 -4.57 28.69
CA CYS A 888 12.93 -4.10 29.40
C CYS A 888 12.75 -2.59 29.11
N HIS A 889 11.65 -2.22 28.46
CA HIS A 889 11.29 -0.81 28.25
C HIS A 889 9.80 -0.62 28.62
N PRO A 890 9.42 0.43 29.38
CA PRO A 890 8.04 0.60 29.85
C PRO A 890 7.00 0.65 28.71
N GLU A 891 7.38 1.20 27.56
CA GLU A 891 6.51 1.25 26.37
C GLU A 891 6.48 -0.07 25.58
N ASP A 892 7.48 -0.96 25.73
CA ASP A 892 7.54 -2.22 24.96
C ASP A 892 6.71 -3.32 25.65
N GLN A 893 5.54 -3.58 25.08
CA GLN A 893 4.60 -4.59 25.59
C GLN A 893 4.75 -5.97 24.94
N PHE A 894 5.74 -6.17 24.06
CA PHE A 894 5.89 -7.41 23.28
C PHE A 894 6.11 -8.63 24.20
N THR A 895 7.12 -8.56 25.08
CA THR A 895 7.51 -9.68 25.95
C THR A 895 6.41 -10.05 26.93
N THR A 896 5.81 -9.06 27.60
CA THR A 896 4.71 -9.29 28.55
C THR A 896 3.49 -9.90 27.85
N SER A 897 3.16 -9.46 26.64
CA SER A 897 2.02 -9.95 25.88
C SER A 897 2.16 -11.43 25.50
N ILE A 898 3.33 -11.84 24.99
CA ILE A 898 3.56 -13.23 24.59
C ILE A 898 3.69 -14.16 25.80
N LEU A 899 4.38 -13.74 26.85
CA LEU A 899 4.50 -14.52 28.09
C LEU A 899 3.15 -14.71 28.77
N ARG A 900 2.31 -13.66 28.79
CA ARG A 900 0.92 -13.79 29.25
C ARG A 900 0.17 -14.81 28.41
N HIS A 901 0.25 -14.74 27.08
CA HIS A 901 -0.45 -15.68 26.22
C HIS A 901 -0.03 -17.13 26.46
N TRP A 902 1.27 -17.40 26.54
CA TRP A 902 1.77 -18.74 26.84
C TRP A 902 1.43 -19.17 28.26
N GLY A 903 1.48 -18.28 29.25
CA GLY A 903 1.03 -18.54 30.62
C GLY A 903 -0.47 -18.82 30.76
N LEU A 904 -1.29 -18.48 29.76
CA LEU A 904 -2.72 -18.85 29.72
C LEU A 904 -2.99 -20.25 29.18
N ARG A 905 -2.10 -20.77 28.31
CA ARG A 905 -2.35 -22.01 27.53
C ARG A 905 -1.38 -23.15 27.83
N HIS A 906 -0.18 -22.81 28.28
CA HIS A 906 0.97 -23.69 28.48
C HIS A 906 1.73 -23.26 29.74
N ASP A 907 1.00 -22.98 30.82
CA ASP A 907 1.51 -22.50 32.11
C ASP A 907 2.58 -23.43 32.71
N ASP A 908 2.31 -24.74 32.79
CA ASP A 908 3.26 -25.72 33.33
C ASP A 908 4.59 -25.72 32.55
N LEU A 909 4.49 -25.73 31.22
CA LEU A 909 5.65 -25.83 30.32
C LEU A 909 6.47 -24.53 30.31
N LEU A 910 5.79 -23.38 30.27
CA LEU A 910 6.44 -22.08 30.37
C LEU A 910 7.14 -21.95 31.74
N GLY A 911 6.51 -22.44 32.80
CA GLY A 911 7.08 -22.51 34.14
C GLY A 911 8.39 -23.29 34.20
N GLU A 912 8.42 -24.49 33.59
CA GLU A 912 9.63 -25.32 33.52
C GLU A 912 10.75 -24.67 32.70
N HIS A 913 10.43 -24.04 31.56
CA HIS A 913 11.43 -23.34 30.76
C HIS A 913 12.02 -22.12 31.48
N ILE A 914 11.18 -21.31 32.15
CA ILE A 914 11.65 -20.17 32.94
C ILE A 914 12.49 -20.63 34.14
N LYS A 915 12.08 -21.72 34.82
CA LYS A 915 12.88 -22.34 35.90
C LYS A 915 14.27 -22.75 35.41
N ALA A 916 14.35 -23.43 34.27
CA ALA A 916 15.63 -23.84 33.68
C ALA A 916 16.53 -22.63 33.38
N LEU A 917 15.97 -21.56 32.80
CA LEU A 917 16.70 -20.33 32.49
C LEU A 917 17.17 -19.57 33.74
N LEU A 918 16.33 -19.49 34.79
CA LEU A 918 16.68 -18.88 36.07
C LEU A 918 17.83 -19.61 36.77
N ILE A 919 17.76 -20.94 36.87
CA ILE A 919 18.82 -21.74 37.50
C ILE A 919 20.14 -21.62 36.72
N LYS A 920 20.08 -21.68 35.39
CA LYS A 920 21.26 -21.57 34.52
C LYS A 920 21.97 -20.22 34.66
N ASN A 921 21.21 -19.12 34.65
CA ASN A 921 21.78 -17.76 34.72
C ASN A 921 22.16 -17.31 36.15
N ASN A 922 21.67 -18.00 37.17
CA ASN A 922 22.05 -17.79 38.57
C ASN A 922 23.41 -18.44 38.92
N SER A 923 23.83 -19.47 38.17
CA SER A 923 25.07 -20.23 38.43
C SER A 923 26.35 -19.67 37.79
N LEU A 924 26.27 -18.60 36.98
CA LEU A 924 27.43 -18.02 36.30
C LEU A 924 28.34 -17.27 37.29
N PRO A 925 29.60 -17.71 37.52
CA PRO A 925 30.50 -17.02 38.44
C PRO A 925 30.92 -15.67 37.86
N ARG A 926 30.78 -14.59 38.64
CA ARG A 926 31.40 -13.28 38.38
C ARG A 926 32.93 -13.42 38.31
N LYS A 927 33.50 -13.80 37.16
CA LYS A 927 34.94 -13.68 36.87
C LYS A 927 35.16 -12.66 35.75
N ARG A 928 35.81 -11.56 36.13
CA ARG A 928 36.53 -10.58 35.29
C ARG A 928 36.84 -11.12 33.89
N GLN A 929 36.25 -10.53 32.85
CA GLN A 929 36.82 -10.56 31.51
C GLN A 929 37.09 -9.14 31.00
N SER A 930 38.39 -8.95 30.81
CA SER A 930 39.17 -7.86 30.22
C SER A 930 38.56 -7.19 28.99
N LEU A 931 38.85 -5.89 28.88
CA LEU A 931 38.73 -5.09 27.66
C LEU A 931 39.40 -5.81 26.48
N ARG A 932 38.61 -6.21 25.49
CA ARG A 932 39.04 -6.34 24.09
C ARG A 932 37.96 -5.77 23.17
N SER A 933 38.48 -5.27 22.05
CA SER A 933 37.96 -4.39 21.01
C SER A 933 36.60 -4.72 20.39
N SER A 934 35.91 -3.63 20.04
CA SER A 934 35.04 -3.33 18.90
C SER A 934 34.50 -4.47 18.02
N SER A 935 33.17 -4.42 17.84
CA SER A 935 32.29 -5.19 16.93
C SER A 935 31.78 -6.56 17.44
N SER A 936 30.44 -6.68 17.52
CA SER A 936 29.63 -7.84 17.93
C SER A 936 29.65 -8.25 19.43
N LYS A 937 28.92 -7.52 20.28
CA LYS A 937 28.45 -8.07 21.58
C LYS A 937 26.94 -8.27 21.52
N LEU A 938 26.52 -9.49 21.19
CA LEU A 938 25.17 -9.98 21.45
C LEU A 938 24.86 -9.82 22.95
N ALA A 939 23.75 -9.19 23.30
CA ALA A 939 23.34 -8.97 24.68
C ALA A 939 23.11 -10.31 25.38
N GLN A 940 23.81 -10.55 26.48
CA GLN A 940 23.73 -11.79 27.24
C GLN A 940 22.57 -11.67 28.26
N LEU A 941 21.63 -12.62 28.24
CA LEU A 941 20.47 -12.65 29.14
C LEU A 941 20.91 -12.63 30.61
N THR A 942 20.60 -11.56 31.34
CA THR A 942 20.97 -11.42 32.76
C THR A 942 19.88 -11.93 33.68
N LEU A 943 20.25 -12.29 34.92
CA LEU A 943 19.28 -12.67 35.96
C LEU A 943 18.30 -11.53 36.24
N GLU A 944 18.79 -10.29 36.34
CA GLU A 944 17.98 -9.09 36.59
C GLU A 944 16.90 -8.91 35.51
N GLN A 945 17.26 -9.08 34.24
CA GLN A 945 16.35 -8.93 33.10
C GLN A 945 15.22 -9.97 33.14
N ILE A 946 15.51 -11.22 33.54
CA ILE A 946 14.47 -12.24 33.71
C ILE A 946 13.52 -11.87 34.86
N LEU A 947 14.06 -11.43 35.99
CA LEU A 947 13.25 -11.04 37.15
C LEU A 947 12.36 -9.82 36.84
N GLU A 948 12.86 -8.85 36.09
CA GLU A 948 12.10 -7.67 35.68
C GLU A 948 10.94 -8.03 34.72
N HIS A 949 11.18 -8.87 33.72
CA HIS A 949 10.10 -9.37 32.84
C HIS A 949 9.05 -10.19 33.60
N LEU A 950 9.47 -10.98 34.59
CA LEU A 950 8.55 -11.72 35.46
C LEU A 950 7.73 -10.79 36.36
N ASP A 951 8.32 -9.74 36.91
CA ASP A 951 7.58 -8.78 37.73
C ASP A 951 6.57 -7.98 36.90
N ASN A 952 6.93 -7.59 35.68
CA ASN A 952 6.01 -6.98 34.72
C ASN A 952 4.83 -7.91 34.39
N LEU A 953 5.09 -9.21 34.21
CA LEU A 953 4.04 -10.21 34.01
C LEU A 953 3.14 -10.34 35.24
N ARG A 954 3.71 -10.36 36.45
CA ARG A 954 2.97 -10.40 37.73
C ARG A 954 2.01 -9.23 37.85
N LEU A 955 2.49 -8.00 37.65
CA LEU A 955 1.68 -6.80 37.70
C LEU A 955 0.53 -6.85 36.69
N ASN A 956 0.77 -7.37 35.47
CA ASN A 956 -0.26 -7.51 34.45
C ASN A 956 -1.31 -8.58 34.78
N LEU A 957 -0.91 -9.69 35.41
CA LEU A 957 -1.79 -10.81 35.75
C LEU A 957 -2.72 -10.51 36.93
N THR A 958 -2.46 -9.50 37.76
CA THR A 958 -3.35 -9.07 38.87
C THR A 958 -4.78 -8.74 38.40
N ASN A 959 -4.94 -8.29 37.15
CA ASN A 959 -6.24 -8.01 36.53
C ASN A 959 -6.98 -9.27 36.03
N THR A 960 -6.43 -10.47 36.24
CA THR A 960 -6.98 -11.73 35.72
C THR A 960 -6.93 -12.83 36.78
N LYS A 961 -7.90 -13.75 36.80
CA LYS A 961 -7.90 -14.92 37.70
C LYS A 961 -6.92 -16.01 37.21
N GLN A 962 -5.65 -15.67 37.06
CA GLN A 962 -4.63 -16.57 36.50
C GLN A 962 -3.68 -17.10 37.56
N ASN A 963 -3.47 -18.41 37.54
CA ASN A 963 -2.68 -19.13 38.55
C ASN A 963 -1.23 -19.41 38.09
N PHE A 964 -0.71 -18.69 37.09
CA PHE A 964 0.63 -18.93 36.54
C PHE A 964 1.74 -18.86 37.62
N PHE A 965 1.67 -17.89 38.53
CA PHE A 965 2.64 -17.77 39.63
C PHE A 965 2.41 -18.78 40.76
N SER A 966 1.31 -19.54 40.75
CA SER A 966 1.07 -20.65 41.68
C SER A 966 1.74 -21.95 41.21
N GLN A 967 2.36 -21.95 40.03
CA GLN A 967 2.98 -23.13 39.45
C GLN A 967 4.24 -23.53 40.23
N THR A 968 4.32 -24.79 40.64
CA THR A 968 5.43 -25.35 41.42
C THR A 968 6.82 -25.07 40.82
N PRO A 969 7.04 -25.16 39.49
CA PRO A 969 8.34 -24.87 38.89
C PRO A 969 8.79 -23.41 39.11
N ILE A 970 7.86 -22.45 39.02
CA ILE A 970 8.16 -21.02 39.22
C ILE A 970 8.48 -20.74 40.68
N LEU A 971 7.69 -21.28 41.62
CA LEU A 971 7.91 -21.11 43.06
C LEU A 971 9.27 -21.69 43.50
N GLN A 972 9.61 -22.90 43.05
CA GLN A 972 10.93 -23.51 43.29
C GLN A 972 12.08 -22.67 42.71
N ALA A 973 11.91 -22.14 41.50
CA ALA A 973 12.92 -21.31 40.85
C ALA A 973 13.14 -20.00 41.61
N LEU A 974 12.08 -19.33 42.06
CA LEU A 974 12.14 -18.10 42.83
C LEU A 974 12.80 -18.32 44.20
N GLN A 975 12.47 -19.39 44.94
CA GLN A 975 13.15 -19.73 46.19
C GLN A 975 14.65 -19.98 45.99
N HIS A 976 15.00 -20.74 44.94
CA HIS A 976 16.40 -21.03 44.63
C HIS A 976 17.17 -19.75 44.25
N VAL A 977 16.56 -18.82 43.50
CA VAL A 977 17.18 -17.53 43.15
C VAL A 977 17.26 -16.60 44.36
N GLN A 978 16.21 -16.54 45.20
CA GLN A 978 16.19 -15.75 46.43
C GLN A 978 17.31 -16.18 47.39
N ALA A 979 17.58 -17.49 47.49
CA ALA A 979 18.64 -18.03 48.35
C ALA A 979 20.06 -17.60 47.93
N SER A 980 20.29 -17.26 46.66
CA SER A 980 21.62 -16.98 46.12
C SER A 980 21.81 -15.60 45.48
N CYS A 981 20.77 -14.78 45.35
CA CYS A 981 20.85 -13.41 44.82
C CYS A 981 21.34 -12.40 45.88
N ASP A 982 21.87 -11.26 45.43
CA ASP A 982 22.33 -10.19 46.32
C ASP A 982 21.15 -9.39 46.91
N GLU A 983 21.40 -8.68 48.02
CA GLU A 983 20.36 -7.93 48.75
C GLU A 983 19.71 -6.83 47.90
N ALA A 984 20.42 -6.28 46.90
CA ALA A 984 19.87 -5.26 46.01
C ALA A 984 18.74 -5.83 45.14
N HIS A 985 18.93 -7.03 44.56
CA HIS A 985 17.86 -7.69 43.79
C HIS A 985 16.71 -8.15 44.68
N LYS A 986 16.98 -8.60 45.92
CA LYS A 986 15.92 -8.97 46.88
C LYS A 986 15.03 -7.79 47.24
N MET A 987 15.62 -6.61 47.48
CA MET A 987 14.85 -5.40 47.76
C MET A 987 14.08 -4.91 46.53
N LYS A 988 14.68 -4.98 45.32
CA LYS A 988 14.05 -4.52 44.08
C LYS A 988 12.84 -5.37 43.66
N PHE A 989 12.89 -6.69 43.88
CA PHE A 989 11.85 -7.64 43.48
C PHE A 989 11.17 -8.32 44.68
N SER A 990 11.03 -7.62 45.81
CA SER A 990 10.46 -8.17 47.05
C SER A 990 9.05 -8.75 46.85
N ASP A 991 8.23 -8.06 46.08
CA ASP A 991 6.85 -8.47 45.78
C ASP A 991 6.79 -9.72 44.89
N LEU A 992 7.82 -9.97 44.08
CA LEU A 992 7.90 -11.16 43.25
C LEU A 992 8.37 -12.36 44.09
N PHE A 993 9.32 -12.16 45.00
CA PHE A 993 9.82 -13.22 45.86
C PHE A 993 8.83 -13.63 46.96
N SER A 994 8.01 -12.72 47.47
CA SER A 994 6.98 -13.02 48.48
C SER A 994 5.97 -14.07 48.02
N LEU A 995 5.73 -14.19 46.71
CA LEU A 995 4.88 -15.23 46.13
C LEU A 995 5.40 -16.65 46.42
N ALA A 996 6.70 -16.81 46.64
CA ALA A 996 7.33 -18.09 46.91
C ALA A 996 7.61 -18.33 48.40
N GLU A 997 7.37 -17.35 49.28
CA GLU A 997 7.59 -17.48 50.73
C GLU A 997 6.51 -18.34 51.42
N GLU A 998 5.32 -18.47 50.83
CA GLU A 998 4.23 -19.33 51.32
C GLU A 998 4.34 -20.80 50.89
N TYR A 999 5.30 -21.14 50.01
CA TYR A 999 5.48 -22.51 49.50
C TYR A 999 6.42 -23.33 50.41
N GLU A 1000 5.86 -24.09 51.36
CA GLU A 1000 6.64 -25.10 52.10
C GLU A 1000 6.88 -26.35 51.24
N ASP A 1001 8.14 -26.57 50.86
CA ASP A 1001 8.58 -27.79 50.20
C ASP A 1001 8.46 -28.97 51.19
N SER A 1002 7.42 -29.80 51.01
CA SER A 1002 7.15 -30.98 51.85
C SER A 1002 8.27 -32.05 51.83
N SER A 1003 9.36 -31.83 51.08
CA SER A 1003 10.58 -32.64 51.07
C SER A 1003 11.68 -32.24 52.06
N SER A 1004 11.58 -31.13 52.81
CA SER A 1004 12.71 -30.64 53.63
C SER A 1004 12.44 -30.61 55.15
N LYS A 1005 12.21 -31.78 55.77
CA LYS A 1005 12.44 -31.94 57.22
C LYS A 1005 13.78 -32.62 57.50
N PRO A 1006 14.73 -31.96 58.21
CA PRO A 1006 15.97 -32.61 58.62
C PRO A 1006 15.73 -33.43 59.90
N PRO A 1007 16.31 -34.65 60.05
CA PRO A 1007 16.38 -35.27 61.36
C PRO A 1007 17.56 -34.67 62.14
N LYS A 1008 17.25 -34.19 63.35
CA LYS A 1008 18.19 -33.71 64.37
C LYS A 1008 19.23 -34.78 64.73
N SER A 1009 20.43 -34.31 65.03
CA SER A 1009 21.64 -35.10 65.30
C SER A 1009 21.58 -35.97 66.57
N ARG A 1010 22.25 -37.13 66.52
CA ARG A 1010 22.83 -37.76 67.71
C ARG A 1010 24.12 -38.51 67.38
N ARG A 1011 25.24 -37.85 67.75
CA ARG A 1011 26.54 -38.34 68.24
C ARG A 1011 27.12 -39.68 67.74
N LYS A 1012 28.34 -39.58 67.17
CA LYS A 1012 29.41 -40.60 67.18
C LYS A 1012 29.99 -40.78 68.58
N ALA A 1013 30.12 -42.02 69.03
CA ALA A 1013 31.13 -42.59 69.95
C ALA A 1013 30.82 -44.10 70.03
N THR A 1014 31.72 -45.09 70.01
CA THR A 1014 33.16 -45.16 70.27
C THR A 1014 33.64 -46.57 69.89
N ALA A 1015 34.88 -46.65 69.36
CA ALA A 1015 35.90 -47.70 69.48
C ALA A 1015 35.56 -49.22 69.42
N LEU A 1016 36.11 -49.86 68.37
CA LEU A 1016 37.05 -51.01 68.39
C LEU A 1016 36.79 -52.22 69.32
N SER A 1017 36.64 -53.40 68.70
CA SER A 1017 37.44 -54.65 68.88
C SER A 1017 36.57 -55.88 68.52
N SER A 1018 36.85 -56.62 67.43
CA SER A 1018 37.70 -57.84 67.35
C SER A 1018 36.84 -59.13 67.29
N PRO A 1019 37.29 -60.31 66.76
CA PRO A 1019 38.32 -60.63 65.74
C PRO A 1019 37.74 -61.43 64.53
N ARG A 1020 38.26 -61.27 63.29
CA ARG A 1020 39.30 -62.10 62.58
C ARG A 1020 38.90 -63.58 62.37
N SER A 1021 39.14 -64.28 61.27
CA SER A 1021 40.03 -64.18 60.08
C SER A 1021 39.73 -65.40 59.18
N ARG A 1022 39.99 -65.51 57.87
CA ARG A 1022 41.24 -65.62 57.07
C ARG A 1022 40.77 -66.35 55.76
N LYS A 1023 41.31 -66.27 54.55
CA LYS A 1023 42.43 -65.61 53.86
C LYS A 1023 42.35 -66.02 52.37
N ASN A 1024 43.18 -65.38 51.53
CA ASN A 1024 43.63 -65.75 50.16
C ASN A 1024 42.75 -65.23 49.01
N ALA A 1025 43.24 -64.85 47.83
CA ALA A 1025 44.55 -64.53 47.25
C ALA A 1025 44.29 -63.91 45.84
N ALA A 1026 45.33 -63.32 45.24
CA ALA A 1026 45.55 -63.05 43.80
C ALA A 1026 44.95 -64.11 42.84
N GLN A 1027 44.59 -63.90 41.56
CA GLN A 1027 45.14 -63.11 40.43
C GLN A 1027 44.16 -63.21 39.18
N PRO A 1028 44.45 -62.64 37.98
CA PRO A 1028 43.57 -62.40 36.79
C PRO A 1028 43.50 -63.67 35.87
N PRO A 1029 43.18 -63.70 34.55
CA PRO A 1029 42.68 -62.76 33.51
C PRO A 1029 41.48 -63.30 32.65
N ASN A 1030 41.19 -62.64 31.52
CA ASN A 1030 40.65 -63.09 30.21
C ASN A 1030 39.80 -64.37 30.00
N ASN A 1031 38.82 -64.17 29.09
CA ASN A 1031 38.39 -65.00 27.94
C ASN A 1031 37.25 -66.03 28.04
N GLU A 1032 36.43 -65.96 26.97
CA GLU A 1032 35.63 -66.99 26.28
C GLU A 1032 34.34 -67.46 26.96
N GLU A 1033 33.17 -67.19 26.34
CA GLU A 1033 32.46 -68.06 25.38
C GLU A 1033 31.98 -69.36 26.08
N GLU A 1034 30.75 -69.84 25.98
CA GLU A 1034 29.84 -69.88 24.85
C GLU A 1034 28.45 -70.42 25.31
N SER A 1035 27.48 -70.37 24.40
CA SER A 1035 26.15 -71.02 24.39
C SER A 1035 25.00 -70.31 25.13
N GLY A 1036 23.84 -70.06 24.53
CA GLY A 1036 23.37 -70.30 23.17
C GLY A 1036 21.83 -70.18 23.14
N SER A 1037 21.26 -69.53 22.12
CA SER A 1037 20.21 -70.12 21.27
C SER A 1037 19.59 -69.07 20.34
N SER A 1038 19.63 -69.40 19.04
CA SER A 1038 18.62 -69.16 18.00
C SER A 1038 18.14 -67.72 17.76
N SER A 1039 18.71 -66.98 16.80
CA SER A 1039 18.58 -67.13 15.31
C SER A 1039 17.31 -66.44 14.78
N ALA A 1040 17.32 -65.66 13.71
CA ALA A 1040 18.36 -65.33 12.72
C ALA A 1040 17.68 -64.29 11.78
N SER A 1041 18.23 -63.09 11.55
CA SER A 1041 19.43 -62.76 10.75
C SER A 1041 19.09 -62.75 9.24
N GLU A 1042 19.59 -61.87 8.37
CA GLU A 1042 20.90 -61.26 8.11
C GLU A 1042 20.65 -60.06 7.16
N GLU A 1043 21.49 -59.07 6.84
CA GLU A 1043 22.86 -58.58 7.10
C GLU A 1043 23.04 -57.41 6.07
N GLU A 1044 24.05 -56.55 6.00
CA GLU A 1044 25.33 -56.23 6.67
C GLU A 1044 25.62 -54.78 6.18
N ASP A 1045 25.99 -53.81 7.03
CA ASP A 1045 27.36 -53.51 7.52
C ASP A 1045 28.07 -52.47 6.61
N THR A 1046 28.55 -51.34 7.13
CA THR A 1046 29.82 -51.29 7.84
C THR A 1046 30.03 -49.93 8.57
N LYS A 1047 30.19 -50.00 9.90
CA LYS A 1047 31.40 -49.62 10.69
C LYS A 1047 32.02 -48.19 10.64
N PRO A 1048 32.92 -47.81 11.59
CA PRO A 1048 32.58 -46.81 12.61
C PRO A 1048 33.63 -45.68 12.87
N LYS A 1049 33.30 -44.80 13.83
CA LYS A 1049 34.11 -43.87 14.68
C LYS A 1049 35.61 -44.24 14.85
N PRO A 1050 36.57 -43.30 15.12
CA PRO A 1050 36.58 -42.55 16.40
C PRO A 1050 37.40 -41.24 16.50
N ALA A 1051 37.48 -40.78 17.75
CA ALA A 1051 38.01 -39.54 18.27
C ALA A 1051 39.50 -39.60 18.71
N LYS A 1052 39.97 -38.40 19.11
CA LYS A 1052 40.87 -38.07 20.25
C LYS A 1052 42.38 -37.87 19.97
N ARG A 1053 42.77 -36.62 20.27
CA ARG A 1053 43.67 -36.17 21.36
C ARG A 1053 45.09 -35.66 21.00
N LYS A 1054 45.23 -34.35 21.28
CA LYS A 1054 46.20 -33.72 22.23
C LYS A 1054 47.70 -34.04 22.09
N ARG A 1055 48.47 -33.01 21.74
CA ARG A 1055 49.41 -32.22 22.61
C ARG A 1055 50.23 -31.31 21.67
N LYS A 1056 50.20 -29.98 21.76
CA LYS A 1056 50.72 -29.02 22.77
C LYS A 1056 52.22 -28.75 22.63
N GLY A 1057 52.53 -27.52 22.17
CA GLY A 1057 53.81 -26.80 22.32
C GLY A 1057 54.80 -27.08 21.20
N SER A 1058 55.52 -26.11 20.62
CA SER A 1058 55.77 -24.72 21.02
C SER A 1058 56.55 -24.00 19.92
N SER A 1059 56.32 -22.68 19.83
CA SER A 1059 57.29 -21.60 19.58
C SER A 1059 58.02 -21.45 18.23
N ALA A 1060 57.83 -20.25 17.67
CA ALA A 1060 58.82 -19.36 17.04
C ALA A 1060 59.24 -19.67 15.60
N VAL A 1061 59.53 -18.74 14.68
CA VAL A 1061 59.54 -17.26 14.57
C VAL A 1061 59.86 -16.98 13.09
N GLY A 1062 59.33 -15.89 12.53
CA GLY A 1062 59.77 -15.26 11.27
C GLY A 1062 59.25 -15.93 9.99
N SER A 1063 59.07 -15.27 8.86
CA SER A 1063 59.05 -13.86 8.45
C SER A 1063 58.51 -13.89 7.00
N ASP A 1064 57.83 -12.82 6.62
CA ASP A 1064 57.79 -12.18 5.29
C ASP A 1064 57.69 -13.00 3.97
N SER A 1065 56.79 -12.48 3.12
CA SER A 1065 56.75 -12.54 1.64
C SER A 1065 56.33 -13.88 1.02
N ASP A 1066 55.35 -13.97 0.12
CA ASP A 1066 54.47 -13.03 -0.60
C ASP A 1066 53.06 -13.65 -0.74
#